data_AF-A0A839UP99-F1
#
_entry.id   AF-A0A839UP99-F1
#
_cell.length_a   1.000
_cell.length_b   1.000
_cell.length_c   1.000
_cell.angle_alpha   90.00
_cell.angle_beta   90.00
_cell.angle_gamma   90.00
#
_symmetry.space_group_name_H-M   'P 1'
#
loop_
_entity.id
_entity.type
_entity.pdbx_description
1 polymer ?
#
loop_
_entity_poly.entity_id
_entity_poly.type
_entity_poly.pdbx_seq_one_letter_code
_entity_poly.pdbx_strand_id
1 'polypeptide(L)'
;MTQIWNIPGGIHPPENKQQSLRAPLGHIDLPAELVLPLNQHLGAPAEPVVAVGDNVKTGQVIAQPGGQFSAAVHASSSGRVIAIEDRPLPHPSGFAGPCIVIAPDGLDTWINLEPCPDYRAQEPVELVQKIRLAGIAGMGGAGFPTAIKLAPKANQPIDTLILNGTECEPYITADDRLMRDRPEQVIEGARLMAYLLGEPDRVVIGIEDNKPEAIAALRAAAEGSPIEIAGFPTKYPSGGEKQLITILTGREVPAGKIPADIGIVVQNVGTAVAAWRAVVRGEPLISRITTVVGEALDVQRNVEVRLGTPVAHVLAAHGFQAAKASRIVLGGPMMGYAIETGDVPVVKTTNCILAPSQQELPAPPPAQACIRCGMCSEACPASLLPQQLYWYARAQDHEKLEAYNLFDCIECGACAYVCPSSIPLVHYYRAAKGDIRQAQVDKEKADRSRERFAFRQERIARQEAEKEAKRAERAKAAAAAKAKMAEKKSNAGTASDPVATAIAKAKAQQASAQQSPVEQRAKLERQLSAAQGRLALAQEKLSQAETEEQAEKCRAAVKTAEIKLTDVQQKLANAKDAPKDDPVAAAIERAKAKLTMSPLEKLNATIATLSERLQKAEAKLAQAQTEQSAHVEALQLGVDKLRAKLNEAQEELASHSPTTADERAPDDAASAAIERAKAKAAARAAMSDTDKLREQVSSLEVRLDKARQKLADAEAEGSPHVDALRTAADKLANKLADTQSRLENA
;
A
#
# COMPACT_ATOMS: atom_id res chain seq x y z
N MET A 1 18.84 -13.81 42.21
CA MET A 1 17.44 -13.65 41.78
C MET A 1 17.40 -12.52 40.77
N THR A 2 16.70 -12.70 39.66
CA THR A 2 16.51 -11.68 38.62
C THR A 2 15.85 -10.42 39.22
N GLN A 3 16.39 -9.24 38.93
CA GLN A 3 15.74 -7.98 39.30
C GLN A 3 14.49 -7.77 38.44
N ILE A 4 13.36 -7.52 39.08
CA ILE A 4 12.07 -7.28 38.43
C ILE A 4 11.74 -5.78 38.48
N TRP A 5 11.32 -5.23 37.34
CA TRP A 5 10.95 -3.83 37.18
C TRP A 5 9.45 -3.67 37.00
N ASN A 6 8.92 -2.53 37.44
CA ASN A 6 7.51 -2.20 37.25
C ASN A 6 7.27 -1.56 35.89
N ILE A 7 6.16 -1.93 35.25
CA ILE A 7 5.67 -1.28 34.03
C ILE A 7 4.59 -0.24 34.35
N PRO A 8 4.50 0.84 33.55
CA PRO A 8 3.40 1.81 33.64
C PRO A 8 2.07 1.16 33.30
N GLY A 9 0.98 1.72 33.84
CA GLY A 9 -0.39 1.28 33.59
C GLY A 9 -0.64 -0.20 33.84
N GLY A 10 -1.56 -0.81 33.09
CA GLY A 10 -2.03 -2.18 33.29
C GLY A 10 -3.20 -2.31 34.29
N ILE A 11 -3.80 -3.49 34.32
CA ILE A 11 -5.02 -3.81 35.08
C ILE A 11 -4.95 -5.24 35.65
N HIS A 12 -5.88 -5.55 36.56
CA HIS A 12 -6.02 -6.86 37.21
C HIS A 12 -7.42 -7.45 36.96
N PRO A 13 -7.73 -7.92 35.73
CA PRO A 13 -8.98 -8.64 35.47
C PRO A 13 -9.01 -9.97 36.24
N PRO A 14 -10.20 -10.51 36.57
CA PRO A 14 -10.32 -11.85 37.13
C PRO A 14 -9.64 -12.88 36.23
N GLU A 15 -8.73 -13.68 36.80
CA GLU A 15 -7.83 -14.53 36.00
C GLU A 15 -8.53 -15.71 35.34
N ASN A 16 -9.51 -16.33 36.02
CA ASN A 16 -10.31 -17.45 35.52
C ASN A 16 -9.51 -18.62 34.92
N LYS A 17 -8.34 -18.94 35.50
CA LYS A 17 -7.45 -20.02 35.02
C LYS A 17 -7.77 -21.41 35.59
N GLN A 18 -8.39 -21.48 36.76
CA GLN A 18 -8.57 -22.73 37.50
C GLN A 18 -9.49 -23.72 36.79
N GLN A 19 -10.42 -23.23 35.96
CA GLN A 19 -11.42 -24.03 35.26
C GLN A 19 -10.79 -25.08 34.35
N SER A 20 -9.77 -24.69 33.57
CA SER A 20 -9.12 -25.51 32.55
C SER A 20 -7.89 -26.28 33.06
N LEU A 21 -7.44 -26.03 34.29
CA LEU A 21 -6.27 -26.66 34.91
C LEU A 21 -6.60 -27.90 35.77
N ARG A 22 -7.88 -28.19 36.01
CA ARG A 22 -8.33 -29.31 36.87
C ARG A 22 -8.05 -30.69 36.25
N ALA A 23 -8.06 -30.79 34.93
CA ALA A 23 -7.86 -32.03 34.21
C ALA A 23 -6.45 -32.07 33.58
N PRO A 24 -5.90 -33.27 33.35
CA PRO A 24 -4.67 -33.40 32.57
C PRO A 24 -4.88 -32.93 31.12
N LEU A 25 -3.77 -32.70 30.41
CA LEU A 25 -3.79 -32.40 28.98
C LEU A 25 -4.54 -33.50 28.23
N GLY A 26 -5.60 -33.11 27.53
CA GLY A 26 -6.45 -34.02 26.76
C GLY A 26 -6.05 -34.15 25.30
N HIS A 27 -6.69 -35.11 24.63
CA HIS A 27 -6.62 -35.30 23.18
C HIS A 27 -8.02 -35.17 22.56
N ILE A 28 -8.06 -34.85 21.27
CA ILE A 28 -9.27 -34.77 20.45
C ILE A 28 -9.08 -35.66 19.23
N ASP A 29 -10.10 -36.46 18.92
CA ASP A 29 -10.11 -37.32 17.74
C ASP A 29 -10.11 -36.51 16.44
N LEU A 30 -9.65 -37.12 15.35
CA LEU A 30 -9.63 -36.45 14.05
C LEU A 30 -11.06 -36.12 13.58
N PRO A 31 -11.29 -34.92 13.03
CA PRO A 31 -12.56 -34.57 12.40
C PRO A 31 -12.72 -35.27 11.05
N ALA A 32 -13.92 -35.18 10.47
CA ALA A 32 -14.17 -35.65 9.11
C ALA A 32 -13.38 -34.85 8.04
N GLU A 33 -13.18 -33.55 8.28
CA GLU A 33 -12.40 -32.66 7.42
C GLU A 33 -11.41 -31.83 8.25
N LEU A 34 -10.16 -31.74 7.78
CA LEU A 34 -9.16 -30.78 8.24
C LEU A 34 -9.08 -29.64 7.22
N VAL A 35 -9.37 -28.41 7.65
CA VAL A 35 -9.34 -27.21 6.81
C VAL A 35 -8.09 -26.42 7.14
N LEU A 36 -7.10 -26.40 6.25
CA LEU A 36 -5.80 -25.78 6.48
C LEU A 36 -5.68 -24.47 5.69
N PRO A 37 -5.83 -23.29 6.33
CA PRO A 37 -5.62 -22.02 5.67
C PRO A 37 -4.20 -21.88 5.13
N LEU A 38 -4.08 -21.29 3.94
CA LEU A 38 -2.78 -20.94 3.36
C LEU A 38 -2.16 -19.71 4.06
N ASN A 39 -2.98 -18.89 4.71
CA ASN A 39 -2.53 -17.73 5.46
C ASN A 39 -2.67 -17.94 6.97
N GLN A 40 -1.63 -18.49 7.60
CA GLN A 40 -1.57 -18.72 9.07
C GLN A 40 -0.45 -17.90 9.75
N HIS A 41 -0.01 -16.82 9.10
CA HIS A 41 1.08 -15.96 9.55
C HIS A 41 0.94 -14.54 8.97
N LEU A 42 1.71 -13.57 9.47
CA LEU A 42 1.53 -12.15 9.14
C LEU A 42 1.83 -11.76 7.68
N GLY A 43 2.61 -12.53 6.91
CA GLY A 43 2.95 -12.17 5.53
C GLY A 43 2.22 -12.96 4.44
N ALA A 44 2.82 -13.05 3.25
CA ALA A 44 2.16 -13.56 2.06
C ALA A 44 1.69 -15.02 2.23
N PRO A 45 0.46 -15.37 1.78
CA PRO A 45 -0.06 -16.74 1.86
C PRO A 45 0.91 -17.77 1.30
N ALA A 46 0.94 -18.96 1.89
CA ALA A 46 1.69 -20.09 1.36
C ALA A 46 1.09 -20.56 0.02
N GLU A 47 1.94 -21.06 -0.87
CA GLU A 47 1.55 -21.55 -2.19
C GLU A 47 1.33 -23.06 -2.15
N PRO A 48 0.15 -23.58 -2.54
CA PRO A 48 -0.11 -25.02 -2.56
C PRO A 48 0.88 -25.77 -3.44
N VAL A 49 1.36 -26.92 -2.97
CA VAL A 49 2.22 -27.86 -3.72
C VAL A 49 1.55 -29.21 -3.98
N VAL A 50 0.27 -29.32 -3.63
CA VAL A 50 -0.59 -30.49 -3.84
C VAL A 50 -1.82 -30.09 -4.67
N ALA A 51 -2.45 -31.08 -5.30
CA ALA A 51 -3.67 -30.93 -6.07
C ALA A 51 -4.84 -31.70 -5.43
N VAL A 52 -6.07 -31.33 -5.81
CA VAL A 52 -7.28 -32.07 -5.42
C VAL A 52 -7.19 -33.51 -5.93
N GLY A 53 -7.41 -34.47 -5.04
CA GLY A 53 -7.32 -35.90 -5.32
C GLY A 53 -6.05 -36.56 -4.80
N ASP A 54 -5.01 -35.80 -4.47
CA ASP A 54 -3.73 -36.33 -3.97
C ASP A 54 -3.88 -36.99 -2.59
N ASN A 55 -3.13 -38.07 -2.38
CA ASN A 55 -2.95 -38.65 -1.05
C ASN A 55 -1.77 -37.97 -0.36
N VAL A 56 -1.96 -37.59 0.90
CA VAL A 56 -0.96 -36.91 1.72
C VAL A 56 -0.69 -37.71 3.00
N LYS A 57 0.54 -37.59 3.51
CA LYS A 57 0.97 -38.19 4.77
C LYS A 57 1.04 -37.15 5.89
N THR A 58 0.91 -37.58 7.13
CA THR A 58 1.10 -36.71 8.30
C THR A 58 2.49 -36.07 8.26
N GLY A 59 2.53 -34.74 8.41
CA GLY A 59 3.76 -33.94 8.35
C GLY A 59 4.26 -33.64 6.94
N GLN A 60 3.59 -34.09 5.87
CA GLN A 60 3.95 -33.72 4.50
C GLN A 60 3.70 -32.23 4.25
N VAL A 61 4.64 -31.55 3.59
CA VAL A 61 4.46 -30.17 3.11
C VAL A 61 3.35 -30.17 2.05
N ILE A 62 2.30 -29.38 2.28
CA ILE A 62 1.19 -29.20 1.34
C ILE A 62 1.14 -27.78 0.75
N ALA A 63 1.82 -26.82 1.39
CA ALA A 63 2.04 -25.50 0.83
C ALA A 63 3.42 -24.94 1.23
N GLN A 64 4.12 -24.34 0.27
CA GLN A 64 5.45 -23.76 0.44
C GLN A 64 5.37 -22.25 0.78
N PRO A 65 6.37 -21.67 1.47
CA PRO A 65 6.37 -20.24 1.78
C PRO A 65 6.40 -19.34 0.53
N GLY A 66 5.41 -18.46 0.35
CA GLY A 66 5.28 -17.55 -0.80
C GLY A 66 6.13 -16.27 -0.75
N GLY A 67 7.15 -16.22 0.12
CA GLY A 67 8.00 -15.03 0.30
C GLY A 67 8.82 -15.05 1.59
N GLN A 68 9.50 -13.95 1.89
CA GLN A 68 10.35 -13.82 3.09
C GLN A 68 9.53 -13.92 4.38
N PHE A 69 8.37 -13.24 4.44
CA PHE A 69 7.46 -13.24 5.59
C PHE A 69 6.40 -14.35 5.49
N SER A 70 6.80 -15.58 5.19
CA SER A 70 5.89 -16.71 5.01
C SER A 70 6.49 -17.99 5.61
N ALA A 71 5.64 -18.94 6.01
CA ALA A 71 6.04 -20.22 6.56
C ALA A 71 5.19 -21.35 5.97
N ALA A 72 5.76 -22.55 5.85
CA ALA A 72 5.11 -23.67 5.20
C ALA A 72 3.85 -24.14 5.95
N VAL A 73 2.97 -24.83 5.22
CA VAL A 73 1.79 -25.52 5.76
C VAL A 73 1.96 -27.01 5.50
N HIS A 74 1.64 -27.82 6.51
CA HIS A 74 1.79 -29.27 6.46
C HIS A 74 0.43 -29.95 6.65
N ALA A 75 0.30 -31.15 6.10
CA ALA A 75 -0.84 -32.02 6.38
C ALA A 75 -0.81 -32.44 7.86
N SER A 76 -1.85 -32.08 8.62
CA SER A 76 -1.91 -32.42 10.05
C SER A 76 -2.25 -33.88 10.34
N SER A 77 -2.71 -34.62 9.33
CA SER A 77 -2.89 -36.08 9.35
C SER A 77 -2.78 -36.64 7.93
N SER A 78 -2.62 -37.95 7.79
CA SER A 78 -2.71 -38.65 6.50
C SER A 78 -4.14 -38.69 6.00
N GLY A 79 -4.29 -38.70 4.68
CA GLY A 79 -5.60 -38.72 4.05
C GLY A 79 -5.55 -38.24 2.61
N ARG A 80 -6.68 -37.74 2.13
CA ARG A 80 -6.85 -37.28 0.75
C ARG A 80 -7.20 -35.80 0.70
N VAL A 81 -6.55 -35.06 -0.19
CA VAL A 81 -6.92 -33.67 -0.50
C VAL A 81 -8.24 -33.70 -1.26
N ILE A 82 -9.31 -33.20 -0.63
CA ILE A 82 -10.66 -33.22 -1.21
C ILE A 82 -11.05 -31.89 -1.85
N ALA A 83 -10.45 -30.77 -1.42
CA ALA A 83 -10.69 -29.46 -2.00
C ALA A 83 -9.51 -28.50 -1.79
N ILE A 84 -9.38 -27.53 -2.69
CA ILE A 84 -8.55 -26.32 -2.54
C ILE A 84 -9.45 -25.15 -2.89
N GLU A 85 -10.01 -24.49 -1.89
CA GLU A 85 -11.10 -23.51 -2.04
C GLU A 85 -11.13 -22.50 -0.89
N ASP A 86 -11.94 -21.46 -1.03
CA ASP A 86 -12.12 -20.47 0.03
C ASP A 86 -13.00 -21.05 1.15
N ARG A 87 -12.49 -21.01 2.40
CA ARG A 87 -13.21 -21.41 3.62
C ARG A 87 -13.12 -20.30 4.68
N PRO A 88 -14.03 -20.29 5.67
CA PRO A 88 -13.98 -19.32 6.77
C PRO A 88 -12.63 -19.35 7.51
N LEU A 89 -12.02 -18.17 7.71
CA LEU A 89 -10.75 -18.01 8.40
C LEU A 89 -10.95 -17.49 9.82
N PRO A 90 -10.00 -17.76 10.74
CA PRO A 90 -9.98 -17.18 12.08
C PRO A 90 -9.64 -15.69 12.00
N HIS A 91 -10.66 -14.88 11.70
CA HIS A 91 -10.57 -13.43 11.55
C HIS A 91 -11.80 -12.72 12.15
N PRO A 92 -11.66 -11.55 12.82
CA PRO A 92 -12.78 -10.83 13.43
C PRO A 92 -13.92 -10.44 12.49
N SER A 93 -13.68 -10.42 11.18
CA SER A 93 -14.69 -10.04 10.16
C SER A 93 -15.40 -11.24 9.52
N GLY A 94 -15.10 -12.47 9.93
CA GLY A 94 -15.63 -13.67 9.26
C GLY A 94 -15.11 -13.86 7.82
N PHE A 95 -13.97 -13.25 7.48
CA PHE A 95 -13.38 -13.34 6.14
C PHE A 95 -13.09 -14.80 5.76
N ALA A 96 -13.38 -15.15 4.51
CA ALA A 96 -13.02 -16.44 3.92
C ALA A 96 -11.79 -16.28 3.01
N GLY A 97 -10.98 -17.33 2.91
CA GLY A 97 -9.81 -17.32 2.04
C GLY A 97 -9.30 -18.73 1.76
N PRO A 98 -8.26 -18.85 0.93
CA PRO A 98 -7.90 -20.11 0.30
C PRO A 98 -7.34 -21.08 1.34
N CYS A 99 -7.91 -22.29 1.34
CA CYS A 99 -7.60 -23.37 2.25
C CYS A 99 -7.40 -24.67 1.47
N ILE A 100 -6.57 -25.56 2.01
CA ILE A 100 -6.48 -26.95 1.57
C ILE A 100 -7.32 -27.80 2.53
N VAL A 101 -8.27 -28.57 1.99
CA VAL A 101 -9.15 -29.45 2.78
C VAL A 101 -8.70 -30.89 2.63
N ILE A 102 -8.41 -31.55 3.75
CA ILE A 102 -7.99 -32.94 3.81
C ILE A 102 -9.07 -33.76 4.51
N ALA A 103 -9.54 -34.83 3.87
CA ALA A 103 -10.31 -35.87 4.54
C ALA A 103 -9.33 -36.88 5.16
N PRO A 104 -9.22 -36.96 6.50
CA PRO A 104 -8.29 -37.89 7.14
C PRO A 104 -8.68 -39.35 6.88
N ASP A 105 -7.69 -40.23 6.73
CA ASP A 105 -7.91 -41.67 6.55
C ASP A 105 -7.97 -42.45 7.88
N GLY A 106 -7.69 -41.78 9.01
CA GLY A 106 -7.64 -42.38 10.34
C GLY A 106 -6.39 -43.23 10.61
N LEU A 107 -5.45 -43.32 9.67
CA LEU A 107 -4.24 -44.13 9.79
C LEU A 107 -3.07 -43.36 10.44
N ASP A 108 -3.11 -42.03 10.38
CA ASP A 108 -2.04 -41.11 10.80
C ASP A 108 -0.64 -41.56 10.30
N THR A 109 -0.54 -41.94 9.02
CA THR A 109 0.70 -42.41 8.41
C THR A 109 1.66 -41.24 8.18
N TRP A 110 2.79 -41.25 8.87
CA TRP A 110 3.79 -40.18 8.81
C TRP A 110 4.70 -40.26 7.57
N ILE A 111 5.23 -39.10 7.17
CA ILE A 111 6.44 -39.05 6.34
C ILE A 111 7.65 -39.59 7.11
N ASN A 112 8.72 -39.92 6.38
CA ASN A 112 10.00 -40.17 7.04
C ASN A 112 10.50 -38.85 7.63
N LEU A 113 10.70 -38.82 8.94
CA LEU A 113 11.23 -37.66 9.63
C LEU A 113 12.75 -37.59 9.44
N GLU A 114 13.26 -36.37 9.37
CA GLU A 114 14.69 -36.08 9.30
C GLU A 114 15.14 -35.41 10.62
N PRO A 115 15.34 -36.19 11.71
CA PRO A 115 15.76 -35.64 12.99
C PRO A 115 17.22 -35.13 12.93
N CYS A 116 17.51 -34.07 13.68
CA CYS A 116 18.86 -33.54 13.85
C CYS A 116 19.19 -33.42 15.35
N PRO A 117 19.47 -34.54 16.04
CA PRO A 117 19.70 -34.53 17.48
C PRO A 117 20.96 -33.76 17.87
N ASP A 118 22.02 -33.84 17.05
CA ASP A 118 23.23 -33.05 17.21
C ASP A 118 23.18 -31.77 16.36
N TYR A 119 22.21 -30.91 16.67
CA TYR A 119 22.04 -29.64 15.96
C TYR A 119 23.23 -28.69 16.13
N ARG A 120 24.06 -28.87 17.17
CA ARG A 120 25.24 -28.03 17.42
C ARG A 120 26.36 -28.23 16.40
N ALA A 121 26.32 -29.34 15.66
CA ALA A 121 27.22 -29.62 14.55
C ALA A 121 26.75 -29.03 13.20
N GLN A 122 25.58 -28.38 13.16
CA GLN A 122 25.00 -27.79 11.95
C GLN A 122 25.11 -26.26 11.98
N GLU A 123 25.16 -25.62 10.81
CA GLU A 123 25.20 -24.16 10.75
C GLU A 123 23.84 -23.56 11.18
N PRO A 124 23.81 -22.50 12.01
CA PRO A 124 22.56 -21.87 12.45
C PRO A 124 21.61 -21.48 11.31
N VAL A 125 22.15 -21.07 10.16
CA VAL A 125 21.36 -20.70 8.97
C VAL A 125 20.56 -21.89 8.43
N GLU A 126 21.13 -23.09 8.42
CA GLU A 126 20.46 -24.31 7.95
C GLU A 126 19.34 -24.72 8.91
N LEU A 127 19.59 -24.60 10.21
CA LEU A 127 18.59 -24.86 11.25
C LEU A 127 17.43 -23.86 11.21
N VAL A 128 17.71 -22.57 10.98
CA VAL A 128 16.67 -21.56 10.78
C VAL A 128 15.82 -21.87 9.55
N GLN A 129 16.46 -22.32 8.45
CA GLN A 129 15.74 -22.74 7.26
C GLN A 129 14.88 -23.98 7.53
N LYS A 130 15.37 -24.94 8.32
CA LYS A 130 14.59 -26.10 8.78
C LYS A 130 13.36 -25.67 9.59
N ILE A 131 13.50 -24.69 10.50
CA ILE A 131 12.38 -24.10 11.26
C ILE A 131 11.36 -23.43 10.32
N ARG A 132 11.82 -22.71 9.30
CA ARG A 132 10.94 -22.08 8.30
C ARG A 132 10.15 -23.13 7.50
N LEU A 133 10.84 -24.17 7.04
CA LEU A 133 10.25 -25.26 6.26
C LEU A 133 9.32 -26.14 7.11
N ALA A 134 9.58 -26.28 8.41
CA ALA A 134 8.68 -26.94 9.36
C ALA A 134 7.43 -26.12 9.70
N GLY A 135 7.29 -24.91 9.15
CA GLY A 135 6.09 -24.11 9.26
C GLY A 135 5.93 -23.39 10.59
N ILE A 136 7.00 -23.24 11.38
CA ILE A 136 6.92 -22.63 12.71
C ILE A 136 6.65 -21.12 12.59
N ALA A 137 5.56 -20.68 13.20
CA ALA A 137 5.21 -19.28 13.37
C ALA A 137 4.95 -18.98 14.84
N GLY A 138 5.08 -17.72 15.25
CA GLY A 138 4.89 -17.30 16.64
C GLY A 138 3.50 -17.65 17.15
N MET A 139 3.42 -18.63 18.06
CA MET A 139 2.15 -19.19 18.55
C MET A 139 1.50 -18.37 19.67
N GLY A 140 2.18 -17.34 20.17
CA GLY A 140 1.69 -16.44 21.22
C GLY A 140 0.76 -15.31 20.73
N GLY A 141 0.38 -15.29 19.45
CA GLY A 141 -0.53 -14.27 18.92
C GLY A 141 -0.41 -14.06 17.41
N ALA A 142 0.30 -13.02 16.99
CA ALA A 142 0.28 -12.48 15.61
C ALA A 142 0.79 -13.41 14.49
N GLY A 143 1.27 -14.63 14.80
CA GLY A 143 1.73 -15.58 13.78
C GLY A 143 2.97 -15.08 13.00
N PHE A 144 3.84 -14.30 13.62
CA PHE A 144 5.06 -13.82 12.95
C PHE A 144 6.02 -15.00 12.66
N PRO A 145 6.58 -15.16 11.45
CA PRO A 145 7.46 -16.28 11.12
C PRO A 145 8.68 -16.36 12.06
N THR A 146 8.84 -17.50 12.76
CA THR A 146 9.87 -17.65 13.80
C THR A 146 11.28 -17.59 13.21
N ALA A 147 11.48 -18.12 12.01
CA ALA A 147 12.77 -18.08 11.31
C ALA A 147 13.32 -16.65 11.14
N ILE A 148 12.44 -15.65 10.98
CA ILE A 148 12.86 -14.25 10.84
C ILE A 148 13.31 -13.68 12.18
N LYS A 149 12.62 -14.01 13.28
CA LYS A 149 13.02 -13.59 14.63
C LYS A 149 14.34 -14.24 15.08
N LEU A 150 14.63 -15.44 14.58
CA LEU A 150 15.86 -16.19 14.89
C LEU A 150 17.01 -15.92 13.92
N ALA A 151 16.83 -15.02 12.95
CA ALA A 151 17.86 -14.58 12.02
C ALA A 151 18.02 -13.04 12.08
N PRO A 152 18.49 -12.48 13.21
CA PRO A 152 18.82 -11.07 13.29
C PRO A 152 19.89 -10.71 12.26
N LYS A 153 19.98 -9.42 11.91
CA LYS A 153 21.00 -8.97 10.95
C LYS A 153 22.40 -9.19 11.54
N ALA A 154 23.38 -9.50 10.69
CA ALA A 154 24.75 -9.80 11.13
C ALA A 154 25.41 -8.68 11.96
N ASN A 155 24.94 -7.43 11.85
CA ASN A 155 25.40 -6.29 12.65
C ASN A 155 24.56 -6.00 13.90
N GLN A 156 23.66 -6.91 14.29
CA GLN A 156 22.77 -6.82 15.44
C GLN A 156 23.00 -8.03 16.36
N PRO A 157 24.08 -8.03 17.17
CA PRO A 157 24.31 -9.09 18.15
C PRO A 157 23.18 -9.09 19.18
N ILE A 158 22.77 -10.30 19.59
CA ILE A 158 21.75 -10.48 20.61
C ILE A 158 22.43 -10.83 21.93
N ASP A 159 22.23 -9.99 22.94
CA ASP A 159 22.78 -10.15 24.29
C ASP A 159 21.81 -10.91 25.22
N THR A 160 20.50 -10.81 24.96
CA THR A 160 19.47 -11.41 25.81
C THR A 160 18.41 -12.16 24.99
N LEU A 161 18.17 -13.41 25.34
CA LEU A 161 17.00 -14.19 24.92
C LEU A 161 15.98 -14.27 26.05
N ILE A 162 14.75 -13.86 25.77
CA ILE A 162 13.62 -13.96 26.69
C ILE A 162 12.62 -14.99 26.15
N LEU A 163 12.31 -16.03 26.92
CA LEU A 163 11.14 -16.83 26.68
C LEU A 163 9.93 -16.30 27.45
N ASN A 164 8.86 -15.99 26.73
CA ASN A 164 7.60 -15.50 27.25
C ASN A 164 6.71 -16.70 27.63
N GLY A 165 6.65 -17.00 28.93
CA GLY A 165 5.71 -17.93 29.55
C GLY A 165 4.69 -17.21 30.43
N THR A 166 4.39 -15.94 30.16
CA THR A 166 3.59 -15.12 31.06
C THR A 166 2.12 -15.48 30.98
N GLU A 167 1.59 -15.68 29.76
CA GLU A 167 0.19 -16.00 29.48
C GLU A 167 -0.78 -15.17 30.35
N CYS A 168 -0.71 -13.84 30.22
CA CYS A 168 -1.42 -12.89 31.09
C CYS A 168 -2.91 -12.71 30.74
N GLU A 169 -3.37 -13.27 29.63
CA GLU A 169 -4.78 -13.20 29.22
C GLU A 169 -5.64 -14.05 30.19
N PRO A 170 -6.79 -13.55 30.68
CA PRO A 170 -7.71 -14.35 31.47
C PRO A 170 -8.17 -15.61 30.71
N TYR A 171 -8.52 -16.66 31.45
CA TYR A 171 -8.94 -17.98 30.96
C TYR A 171 -7.88 -18.86 30.30
N ILE A 172 -6.93 -18.27 29.57
CA ILE A 172 -5.96 -19.03 28.78
C ILE A 172 -4.95 -19.72 29.70
N THR A 173 -4.71 -21.01 29.52
CA THR A 173 -3.78 -21.82 30.32
C THR A 173 -2.97 -22.84 29.49
N ALA A 174 -2.88 -22.62 28.18
CA ALA A 174 -2.22 -23.52 27.24
C ALA A 174 -0.70 -23.56 27.45
N ASP A 175 -0.07 -22.41 27.63
CA ASP A 175 1.36 -22.28 27.92
C ASP A 175 1.66 -22.69 29.36
N ASP A 176 0.80 -22.37 30.34
CA ASP A 176 0.90 -22.91 31.70
C ASP A 176 0.93 -24.44 31.68
N ARG A 177 -0.04 -25.06 30.99
CA ARG A 177 -0.10 -26.51 30.85
C ARG A 177 1.14 -27.08 30.17
N LEU A 178 1.66 -26.43 29.14
CA LEU A 178 2.90 -26.83 28.48
C LEU A 178 4.09 -26.83 29.46
N MET A 179 4.26 -25.75 30.22
CA MET A 179 5.37 -25.59 31.17
C MET A 179 5.29 -26.60 32.33
N ARG A 180 4.08 -27.01 32.73
CA ARG A 180 3.87 -28.05 33.75
C ARG A 180 4.13 -29.46 33.21
N ASP A 181 3.64 -29.77 32.02
CA ASP A 181 3.66 -31.14 31.49
C ASP A 181 4.92 -31.50 30.72
N ARG A 182 5.59 -30.50 30.13
CA ARG A 182 6.76 -30.69 29.26
C ARG A 182 7.90 -29.69 29.57
N PRO A 183 8.27 -29.48 30.84
CA PRO A 183 9.26 -28.47 31.21
C PRO A 183 10.62 -28.69 30.54
N GLU A 184 11.06 -29.94 30.38
CA GLU A 184 12.35 -30.26 29.73
C GLU A 184 12.37 -29.82 28.27
N GLN A 185 11.24 -29.95 27.56
CA GLN A 185 11.16 -29.51 26.16
C GLN A 185 11.24 -27.98 26.06
N VAL A 186 10.73 -27.24 27.05
CA VAL A 186 10.84 -25.78 27.10
C VAL A 186 12.31 -25.38 27.30
N ILE A 187 13.03 -26.04 28.21
CA ILE A 187 14.46 -25.80 28.45
C ILE A 187 15.30 -26.13 27.22
N GLU A 188 15.02 -27.26 26.54
CA GLU A 188 15.70 -27.63 25.30
C GLU A 188 15.38 -26.67 24.14
N GLY A 189 14.14 -26.17 24.07
CA GLY A 189 13.76 -25.09 23.16
C GLY A 189 14.54 -23.80 23.40
N ALA A 190 14.75 -23.43 24.66
CA ALA A 190 15.58 -22.29 25.02
C ALA A 190 17.04 -22.49 24.60
N ARG A 191 17.61 -23.67 24.82
CA ARG A 191 19.00 -24.01 24.42
C ARG A 191 19.20 -23.96 22.91
N LEU A 192 18.25 -24.51 22.14
CA LEU A 192 18.29 -24.41 20.68
C LEU A 192 18.25 -22.95 20.23
N MET A 193 17.31 -22.15 20.76
CA MET A 193 17.18 -20.75 20.38
C MET A 193 18.41 -19.92 20.78
N ALA A 194 19.00 -20.19 21.94
CA ALA A 194 20.25 -19.56 22.37
C ALA A 194 21.39 -19.84 21.37
N TYR A 195 21.55 -21.11 20.96
CA TYR A 195 22.53 -21.49 19.94
C TYR A 195 22.32 -20.75 18.60
N LEU A 196 21.07 -20.69 18.11
CA LEU A 196 20.74 -20.00 16.85
C LEU A 196 21.02 -18.49 16.88
N LEU A 197 20.97 -17.89 18.07
CA LEU A 197 21.21 -16.46 18.28
C LEU A 197 22.67 -16.14 18.62
N GLY A 198 23.56 -17.14 18.59
CA GLY A 198 24.99 -16.95 18.86
C GLY A 198 25.35 -16.97 20.35
N GLU A 199 24.60 -17.74 21.15
CA GLU A 199 24.82 -17.94 22.60
C GLU A 199 24.79 -16.60 23.38
N PRO A 200 23.60 -15.95 23.48
CA PRO A 200 23.45 -14.69 24.20
C PRO A 200 23.91 -14.79 25.66
N ASP A 201 24.46 -13.69 26.19
CA ASP A 201 24.96 -13.60 27.57
C ASP A 201 23.90 -13.99 28.61
N ARG A 202 22.62 -13.76 28.29
CA ARG A 202 21.51 -14.02 29.20
C ARG A 202 20.35 -14.73 28.51
N VAL A 203 19.90 -15.83 29.12
CA VAL A 203 18.67 -16.55 28.72
C VAL A 203 17.72 -16.60 29.90
N VAL A 204 16.53 -16.04 29.76
CA VAL A 204 15.54 -15.94 30.86
C VAL A 204 14.15 -16.35 30.40
N ILE A 205 13.45 -17.14 31.22
CA ILE A 205 12.04 -17.49 31.06
C ILE A 205 11.23 -16.65 32.04
N GLY A 206 10.41 -15.74 31.52
CA GLY A 206 9.54 -14.87 32.32
C GLY A 206 8.16 -15.50 32.54
N ILE A 207 7.74 -15.59 33.80
CA ILE A 207 6.48 -16.24 34.21
C ILE A 207 5.79 -15.40 35.29
N GLU A 208 4.47 -15.29 35.22
CA GLU A 208 3.68 -14.66 36.28
C GLU A 208 3.58 -15.54 37.54
N ASP A 209 3.53 -14.91 38.71
CA ASP A 209 3.49 -15.58 40.01
C ASP A 209 2.20 -16.39 40.28
N ASN A 210 1.14 -16.17 39.51
CA ASN A 210 -0.07 -16.99 39.54
C ASN A 210 0.10 -18.40 38.96
N LYS A 211 1.29 -18.78 38.48
CA LYS A 211 1.63 -20.11 37.94
C LYS A 211 2.70 -20.83 38.76
N PRO A 212 2.49 -21.06 40.07
CA PRO A 212 3.51 -21.63 40.96
C PRO A 212 3.98 -23.02 40.52
N GLU A 213 3.07 -23.84 39.98
CA GLU A 213 3.41 -25.19 39.51
C GLU A 213 4.30 -25.18 38.26
N ALA A 214 4.03 -24.31 37.30
CA ALA A 214 4.88 -24.13 36.12
C ALA A 214 6.28 -23.62 36.51
N ILE A 215 6.34 -22.65 37.43
CA ILE A 215 7.62 -22.13 37.95
C ILE A 215 8.41 -23.25 38.62
N ALA A 216 7.77 -24.08 39.45
CA ALA A 216 8.42 -25.19 40.12
C ALA A 216 8.95 -26.24 39.11
N ALA A 217 8.12 -26.64 38.15
CA ALA A 217 8.48 -27.60 37.11
C ALA A 217 9.66 -27.12 36.27
N LEU A 218 9.64 -25.86 35.82
CA LEU A 218 10.73 -25.29 35.03
C LEU A 218 12.01 -25.08 35.83
N ARG A 219 11.92 -24.70 37.12
CA ARG A 219 13.12 -24.62 37.98
C ARG A 219 13.79 -25.97 38.15
N ALA A 220 13.01 -27.04 38.31
CA ALA A 220 13.55 -28.39 38.37
C ALA A 220 14.22 -28.79 37.03
N ALA A 221 13.55 -28.56 35.90
CA ALA A 221 14.11 -28.88 34.59
C ALA A 221 15.32 -28.02 34.19
N ALA A 222 15.42 -26.79 34.71
CA ALA A 222 16.53 -25.88 34.46
C ALA A 222 17.74 -26.11 35.38
N GLU A 223 17.68 -27.06 36.32
CA GLU A 223 18.76 -27.33 37.26
C GLU A 223 20.09 -27.64 36.52
N GLY A 224 21.17 -26.97 36.92
CA GLY A 224 22.48 -27.09 36.27
C GLY A 224 22.59 -26.40 34.90
N SER A 225 21.55 -25.71 34.43
CA SER A 225 21.59 -24.90 33.20
C SER A 225 21.81 -23.41 33.50
N PRO A 226 22.34 -22.63 32.54
CA PRO A 226 22.46 -21.18 32.68
C PRO A 226 21.13 -20.42 32.49
N ILE A 227 20.01 -21.14 32.30
CA ILE A 227 18.71 -20.53 31.99
C ILE A 227 18.04 -20.05 33.28
N GLU A 228 17.73 -18.75 33.34
CA GLU A 228 17.05 -18.14 34.48
C GLU A 228 15.53 -18.36 34.42
N ILE A 229 14.93 -18.77 35.53
CA ILE A 229 13.46 -18.78 35.69
C ILE A 229 13.02 -17.60 36.55
N ALA A 230 12.46 -16.57 35.91
CA ALA A 230 12.07 -15.30 36.54
C ALA A 230 10.56 -15.24 36.76
N GLY A 231 10.14 -15.42 38.01
CA GLY A 231 8.77 -15.17 38.46
C GLY A 231 8.54 -13.70 38.80
N PHE A 232 7.42 -13.12 38.38
CA PHE A 232 7.08 -11.72 38.65
C PHE A 232 5.57 -11.49 38.89
N PRO A 233 5.16 -10.35 39.48
CA PRO A 233 3.76 -10.12 39.84
C PRO A 233 2.80 -10.15 38.65
N THR A 234 1.69 -10.87 38.82
CA THR A 234 0.61 -10.96 37.82
C THR A 234 -0.02 -9.61 37.53
N LYS A 235 0.00 -9.19 36.26
CA LYS A 235 -0.53 -7.89 35.83
C LYS A 235 -0.80 -7.89 34.34
N TYR A 236 -2.00 -7.53 33.90
CA TYR A 236 -2.30 -7.48 32.46
C TYR A 236 -1.96 -6.10 31.86
N PRO A 237 -1.30 -6.00 30.69
CA PRO A 237 -0.73 -7.05 29.84
C PRO A 237 0.80 -7.20 30.00
N SER A 238 1.26 -7.84 31.08
CA SER A 238 2.70 -8.14 31.31
C SER A 238 3.33 -8.99 30.21
N GLY A 239 2.51 -9.78 29.50
CA GLY A 239 2.94 -10.61 28.37
C GLY A 239 3.16 -9.87 27.06
N GLY A 240 2.87 -8.57 27.00
CA GLY A 240 3.23 -7.75 25.84
C GLY A 240 4.76 -7.75 25.64
N GLU A 241 5.23 -7.88 24.41
CA GLU A 241 6.67 -8.03 24.10
C GLU A 241 7.50 -6.89 24.72
N LYS A 242 7.07 -5.64 24.54
CA LYS A 242 7.75 -4.47 25.13
C LYS A 242 7.64 -4.45 26.66
N GLN A 243 6.47 -4.77 27.21
CA GLN A 243 6.24 -4.81 28.66
C GLN A 243 7.12 -5.85 29.35
N LEU A 244 7.20 -7.07 28.79
CA LEU A 244 8.00 -8.15 29.35
C LEU A 244 9.50 -7.82 29.35
N ILE A 245 9.99 -7.19 28.27
CA ILE A 245 11.38 -6.70 28.21
C ILE A 245 11.63 -5.74 29.37
N THR A 246 10.77 -4.74 29.55
CA THR A 246 10.91 -3.77 30.64
C THR A 246 10.89 -4.45 32.01
N ILE A 247 9.97 -5.38 32.26
CA ILE A 247 9.88 -6.14 33.53
C ILE A 247 11.18 -6.88 33.84
N LEU A 248 11.79 -7.54 32.85
CA LEU A 248 12.92 -8.45 33.06
C LEU A 248 14.30 -7.80 32.91
N THR A 249 14.39 -6.63 32.26
CA THR A 249 15.67 -5.99 31.95
C THR A 249 15.72 -4.50 32.32
N GLY A 250 14.58 -3.87 32.62
CA GLY A 250 14.51 -2.41 32.84
C GLY A 250 14.76 -1.58 31.58
N ARG A 251 14.82 -2.22 30.40
CA ARG A 251 15.07 -1.56 29.10
C ARG A 251 13.74 -1.33 28.40
N GLU A 252 13.66 -0.28 27.60
CA GLU A 252 12.48 0.03 26.78
C GLU A 252 12.83 -0.08 25.29
N VAL A 253 11.89 -0.61 24.50
CA VAL A 253 12.02 -0.64 23.03
C VAL A 253 11.44 0.67 22.47
N PRO A 254 12.26 1.51 21.82
CA PRO A 254 11.79 2.79 21.28
C PRO A 254 10.65 2.64 20.26
N ALA A 255 9.86 3.70 20.07
CA ALA A 255 8.83 3.76 19.04
C ALA A 255 9.43 3.48 17.65
N GLY A 256 8.75 2.67 16.85
CA GLY A 256 9.20 2.27 15.50
C GLY A 256 10.42 1.33 15.45
N LYS A 257 10.97 0.90 16.59
CA LYS A 257 12.06 -0.09 16.68
C LYS A 257 11.54 -1.46 17.08
N ILE A 258 12.33 -2.49 16.80
CA ILE A 258 12.06 -3.88 17.21
C ILE A 258 13.00 -4.28 18.36
N PRO A 259 12.64 -5.30 19.18
CA PRO A 259 13.51 -5.77 20.26
C PRO A 259 14.96 -6.08 19.84
N ALA A 260 15.15 -6.61 18.64
CA ALA A 260 16.48 -6.92 18.11
C ALA A 260 17.37 -5.68 17.94
N ASP A 261 16.79 -4.47 17.76
CA ASP A 261 17.56 -3.22 17.67
C ASP A 261 18.21 -2.84 19.01
N ILE A 262 17.74 -3.41 20.12
CA ILE A 262 18.36 -3.29 21.44
C ILE A 262 19.01 -4.62 21.86
N GLY A 263 19.32 -5.55 20.95
CA GLY A 263 20.02 -6.79 21.30
C GLY A 263 19.18 -7.79 22.10
N ILE A 264 17.84 -7.71 22.02
CA ILE A 264 16.93 -8.63 22.72
C ILE A 264 16.05 -9.38 21.73
N VAL A 265 15.90 -10.69 21.93
CA VAL A 265 14.88 -11.50 21.24
C VAL A 265 13.91 -12.05 22.26
N VAL A 266 12.61 -11.91 21.98
CA VAL A 266 11.54 -12.47 22.81
C VAL A 266 10.79 -13.55 22.02
N GLN A 267 10.63 -14.72 22.62
CA GLN A 267 9.86 -15.80 22.01
C GLN A 267 8.94 -16.53 22.97
N ASN A 268 7.73 -16.87 22.54
CA ASN A 268 6.78 -17.66 23.33
C ASN A 268 7.30 -19.09 23.58
N VAL A 269 7.06 -19.61 24.79
CA VAL A 269 7.49 -20.96 25.23
C VAL A 269 6.99 -22.08 24.32
N GLY A 270 5.73 -22.04 23.88
CA GLY A 270 5.18 -23.01 22.92
C GLY A 270 5.95 -23.02 21.61
N THR A 271 6.33 -21.84 21.12
CA THR A 271 7.11 -21.73 19.88
C THR A 271 8.52 -22.25 20.03
N ALA A 272 9.14 -22.10 21.22
CA ALA A 272 10.44 -22.69 21.53
C ALA A 272 10.38 -24.21 21.46
N VAL A 273 9.36 -24.82 22.07
CA VAL A 273 9.13 -26.27 21.98
C VAL A 273 8.90 -26.72 20.54
N ALA A 274 8.07 -25.99 19.77
CA ALA A 274 7.79 -26.35 18.37
C ALA A 274 9.05 -26.26 17.48
N ALA A 275 9.89 -25.23 17.67
CA ALA A 275 11.17 -25.11 16.96
C ALA A 275 12.13 -26.26 17.32
N TRP A 276 12.21 -26.63 18.60
CA TRP A 276 13.01 -27.76 19.04
C TRP A 276 12.54 -29.09 18.45
N ARG A 277 11.23 -29.38 18.48
CA ARG A 277 10.67 -30.59 17.85
C ARG A 277 10.97 -30.64 16.35
N ALA A 278 10.82 -29.51 15.66
CA ALA A 278 11.14 -29.40 14.23
C ALA A 278 12.61 -29.71 13.91
N VAL A 279 13.55 -29.19 14.71
CA VAL A 279 14.98 -29.42 14.47
C VAL A 279 15.40 -30.81 14.92
N VAL A 280 15.18 -31.12 16.20
CA VAL A 280 15.74 -32.30 16.87
C VAL A 280 15.01 -33.57 16.46
N ARG A 281 13.68 -33.52 16.29
CA ARG A 281 12.85 -34.68 15.95
C ARG A 281 12.42 -34.71 14.48
N GLY A 282 12.59 -33.61 13.75
CA GLY A 282 12.10 -33.49 12.37
C GLY A 282 10.58 -33.28 12.30
N GLU A 283 9.90 -33.03 13.42
CA GLU A 283 8.44 -32.95 13.50
C GLU A 283 7.95 -31.53 13.13
N PRO A 284 7.22 -31.34 12.01
CA PRO A 284 6.67 -30.03 11.65
C PRO A 284 5.51 -29.60 12.56
N LEU A 285 5.16 -28.32 12.52
CA LEU A 285 4.04 -27.80 13.31
C LEU A 285 2.69 -28.21 12.71
N ILE A 286 2.12 -29.26 13.28
CA ILE A 286 0.84 -29.86 12.87
C ILE A 286 -0.19 -29.94 13.99
N SER A 287 0.20 -29.66 15.23
CA SER A 287 -0.66 -29.59 16.40
C SER A 287 -0.25 -28.44 17.30
N ARG A 288 -1.18 -28.00 18.15
CA ARG A 288 -0.86 -27.09 19.26
C ARG A 288 -1.69 -27.42 20.48
N ILE A 289 -1.23 -26.96 21.65
CA ILE A 289 -2.05 -26.95 22.86
C ILE A 289 -3.00 -25.74 22.76
N THR A 290 -4.27 -26.00 23.04
CA THR A 290 -5.35 -25.02 23.03
C THR A 290 -6.18 -25.17 24.30
N THR A 291 -6.46 -24.06 24.97
CA THR A 291 -7.38 -24.01 26.10
C THR A 291 -8.82 -24.05 25.59
N VAL A 292 -9.66 -24.94 26.12
CA VAL A 292 -11.09 -25.03 25.78
C VAL A 292 -11.88 -24.86 27.07
N VAL A 293 -12.61 -23.75 27.20
CA VAL A 293 -13.12 -23.28 28.50
C VAL A 293 -14.39 -22.44 28.36
N GLY A 294 -15.16 -22.32 29.44
CA GLY A 294 -16.41 -21.55 29.50
C GLY A 294 -17.59 -22.38 30.02
N GLU A 295 -18.55 -21.72 30.64
CA GLU A 295 -19.72 -22.33 31.29
C GLU A 295 -20.69 -23.04 30.34
N ALA A 296 -20.58 -22.80 29.03
CA ALA A 296 -21.36 -23.52 28.03
C ALA A 296 -20.79 -24.91 27.70
N LEU A 297 -19.73 -25.36 28.38
CA LEU A 297 -19.09 -26.66 28.18
C LEU A 297 -19.26 -27.57 29.41
N ASP A 298 -19.47 -28.86 29.16
CA ASP A 298 -19.49 -29.88 30.21
C ASP A 298 -18.08 -30.18 30.72
N VAL A 299 -17.09 -30.19 29.82
CA VAL A 299 -15.68 -30.44 30.13
C VAL A 299 -14.85 -29.22 29.75
N GLN A 300 -14.08 -28.70 30.69
CA GLN A 300 -13.18 -27.57 30.49
C GLN A 300 -11.75 -28.02 30.77
N ARG A 301 -10.88 -27.94 29.77
CA ARG A 301 -9.49 -28.44 29.86
C ARG A 301 -8.62 -27.88 28.75
N ASN A 302 -7.32 -28.11 28.87
CA ASN A 302 -6.38 -27.94 27.77
C ASN A 302 -6.31 -29.22 26.94
N VAL A 303 -6.18 -29.07 25.62
CA VAL A 303 -6.11 -30.20 24.67
C VAL A 303 -5.03 -29.96 23.63
N GLU A 304 -4.34 -31.02 23.21
CA GLU A 304 -3.51 -31.00 22.01
C GLU A 304 -4.39 -31.30 20.79
N VAL A 305 -4.51 -30.32 19.89
CA VAL A 305 -5.41 -30.37 18.74
C VAL A 305 -4.63 -30.21 17.44
N ARG A 306 -4.99 -30.99 16.41
CA ARG A 306 -4.42 -30.90 15.07
C ARG A 306 -4.81 -29.58 14.41
N LEU A 307 -3.88 -28.96 13.69
CA LEU A 307 -4.17 -27.77 12.91
C LEU A 307 -5.16 -28.12 11.80
N GLY A 308 -6.12 -27.23 11.59
CA GLY A 308 -7.20 -27.40 10.63
C GLY A 308 -8.46 -28.07 11.18
N THR A 309 -8.44 -28.54 12.44
CA THR A 309 -9.65 -29.06 13.07
C THR A 309 -10.70 -27.95 13.23
N PRO A 310 -11.95 -28.14 12.76
CA PRO A 310 -13.02 -27.16 12.97
C PRO A 310 -13.30 -26.92 14.45
N VAL A 311 -13.54 -25.66 14.83
CA VAL A 311 -13.89 -25.29 16.21
C VAL A 311 -15.15 -26.01 16.69
N ALA A 312 -16.14 -26.21 15.81
CA ALA A 312 -17.35 -26.97 16.11
C ALA A 312 -17.06 -28.40 16.58
N HIS A 313 -16.08 -29.08 15.96
CA HIS A 313 -15.66 -30.43 16.36
C HIS A 313 -15.02 -30.43 17.76
N VAL A 314 -14.17 -29.43 18.04
CA VAL A 314 -13.57 -29.24 19.35
C VAL A 314 -14.62 -28.99 20.43
N LEU A 315 -15.59 -28.12 20.15
CA LEU A 315 -16.69 -27.79 21.06
C LEU A 315 -17.58 -29.01 21.33
N ALA A 316 -17.93 -29.77 20.30
CA ALA A 316 -18.72 -31.00 20.43
C ALA A 316 -18.04 -32.02 21.36
N ALA A 317 -16.72 -32.20 21.22
CA ALA A 317 -15.93 -33.09 22.09
C ALA A 317 -15.89 -32.66 23.57
N HIS A 318 -16.31 -31.42 23.88
CA HIS A 318 -16.37 -30.86 25.24
C HIS A 318 -17.81 -30.69 25.76
N GLY A 319 -18.79 -31.30 25.10
CA GLY A 319 -20.21 -31.24 25.53
C GLY A 319 -20.80 -29.85 25.42
N PHE A 320 -20.51 -29.14 24.31
CA PHE A 320 -20.97 -27.77 24.11
C PHE A 320 -22.50 -27.65 24.06
N GLN A 321 -23.02 -26.70 24.85
CA GLN A 321 -24.44 -26.41 24.98
C GLN A 321 -24.76 -25.03 24.38
N ALA A 322 -25.16 -25.01 23.12
CA ALA A 322 -25.45 -23.77 22.39
C ALA A 322 -26.46 -22.85 23.10
N ALA A 323 -27.46 -23.42 23.78
CA ALA A 323 -28.47 -22.66 24.53
C ALA A 323 -27.91 -21.88 25.73
N LYS A 324 -26.75 -22.28 26.27
CA LYS A 324 -26.07 -21.58 27.37
C LYS A 324 -25.07 -20.54 26.89
N ALA A 325 -24.53 -20.73 25.69
CA ALA A 325 -23.45 -19.91 25.15
C ALA A 325 -23.98 -18.53 24.73
N SER A 326 -23.29 -17.47 25.16
CA SER A 326 -23.57 -16.11 24.68
C SER A 326 -22.95 -15.83 23.31
N ARG A 327 -21.74 -16.37 23.08
CA ARG A 327 -20.95 -16.27 21.86
C ARG A 327 -19.82 -17.30 21.92
N ILE A 328 -19.04 -17.46 20.84
CA ILE A 328 -17.79 -18.22 20.85
C ILE A 328 -16.65 -17.26 20.54
N VAL A 329 -15.59 -17.27 21.37
CA VAL A 329 -14.44 -16.39 21.26
C VAL A 329 -13.19 -17.21 20.96
N LEU A 330 -12.43 -16.81 19.94
CA LEU A 330 -11.08 -17.30 19.72
C LEU A 330 -10.10 -16.35 20.42
N GLY A 331 -9.21 -16.92 21.23
CA GLY A 331 -8.38 -16.17 22.17
C GLY A 331 -9.09 -15.95 23.51
N GLY A 332 -8.68 -14.90 24.23
CA GLY A 332 -9.26 -14.56 25.53
C GLY A 332 -10.18 -13.34 25.47
N PRO A 333 -10.75 -12.92 26.62
CA PRO A 333 -11.78 -11.89 26.66
C PRO A 333 -11.28 -10.48 26.35
N MET A 334 -9.97 -10.21 26.42
CA MET A 334 -9.39 -8.89 26.20
C MET A 334 -8.96 -8.69 24.75
N MET A 335 -8.16 -9.63 24.21
CA MET A 335 -7.60 -9.52 22.85
C MET A 335 -8.29 -10.41 21.82
N GLY A 336 -9.06 -11.41 22.25
CA GLY A 336 -9.78 -12.31 21.37
C GLY A 336 -10.93 -11.65 20.61
N TYR A 337 -11.56 -12.41 19.73
CA TYR A 337 -12.70 -11.97 18.94
C TYR A 337 -13.74 -13.07 18.83
N ALA A 338 -15.01 -12.66 18.73
CA ALA A 338 -16.10 -13.59 18.53
C ALA A 338 -16.10 -14.13 17.09
N ILE A 339 -16.46 -15.40 16.93
CA ILE A 339 -16.67 -16.03 15.62
C ILE A 339 -18.16 -16.25 15.37
N GLU A 340 -18.57 -16.16 14.10
CA GLU A 340 -19.96 -16.32 13.68
C GLU A 340 -20.31 -17.79 13.38
N THR A 341 -19.34 -18.59 12.93
CA THR A 341 -19.49 -20.01 12.64
C THR A 341 -18.42 -20.85 13.35
N GLY A 342 -18.80 -22.06 13.75
CA GLY A 342 -17.88 -23.06 14.28
C GLY A 342 -17.04 -23.77 13.21
N ASP A 343 -17.28 -23.51 11.93
CA ASP A 343 -16.52 -24.11 10.81
C ASP A 343 -15.10 -23.54 10.68
N VAL A 344 -14.82 -22.45 11.39
CA VAL A 344 -13.48 -21.84 11.46
C VAL A 344 -12.49 -22.87 12.01
N PRO A 345 -11.33 -23.08 11.36
CA PRO A 345 -10.34 -24.05 11.83
C PRO A 345 -9.49 -23.51 12.99
N VAL A 346 -9.02 -24.43 13.82
CA VAL A 346 -7.89 -24.20 14.73
C VAL A 346 -6.62 -24.01 13.90
N VAL A 347 -5.94 -22.88 14.06
CA VAL A 347 -4.68 -22.57 13.36
C VAL A 347 -3.53 -22.37 14.34
N LYS A 348 -2.33 -22.11 13.81
CA LYS A 348 -1.08 -21.89 14.59
C LYS A 348 -1.23 -20.88 15.72
N THR A 349 -2.17 -19.94 15.65
CA THR A 349 -2.38 -18.85 16.61
C THR A 349 -3.60 -19.05 17.53
N THR A 350 -4.36 -20.14 17.37
CA THR A 350 -5.56 -20.44 18.18
C THR A 350 -5.19 -21.04 19.54
N ASN A 351 -4.80 -20.19 20.49
CA ASN A 351 -4.41 -20.61 21.85
C ASN A 351 -5.59 -20.92 22.77
N CYS A 352 -6.76 -20.34 22.53
CA CYS A 352 -7.94 -20.53 23.35
C CYS A 352 -9.23 -20.53 22.51
N ILE A 353 -10.18 -21.38 22.89
CA ILE A 353 -11.57 -21.38 22.46
C ILE A 353 -12.40 -21.18 23.73
N LEU A 354 -13.01 -20.01 23.86
CA LEU A 354 -13.82 -19.61 25.00
C LEU A 354 -15.30 -19.62 24.60
N ALA A 355 -16.11 -20.39 25.32
CA ALA A 355 -17.55 -20.53 25.12
C ALA A 355 -18.31 -20.09 26.38
N PRO A 356 -18.39 -18.77 26.66
CA PRO A 356 -18.89 -18.29 27.93
C PRO A 356 -20.41 -18.20 27.97
N SER A 357 -20.98 -18.35 29.15
CA SER A 357 -22.39 -18.03 29.37
C SER A 357 -22.65 -16.51 29.35
N GLN A 358 -23.93 -16.12 29.30
CA GLN A 358 -24.31 -14.71 29.42
C GLN A 358 -23.97 -14.11 30.80
N GLN A 359 -23.92 -14.95 31.85
CA GLN A 359 -23.55 -14.51 33.20
C GLN A 359 -22.03 -14.39 33.34
N GLU A 360 -21.30 -15.31 32.72
CA GLU A 360 -19.85 -15.36 32.74
C GLU A 360 -19.22 -14.19 31.97
N LEU A 361 -19.74 -13.88 30.78
CA LEU A 361 -19.23 -12.81 29.93
C LEU A 361 -20.38 -11.99 29.33
N PRO A 362 -21.02 -11.12 30.15
CA PRO A 362 -22.18 -10.35 29.74
C PRO A 362 -21.85 -9.38 28.61
N ALA A 363 -22.88 -8.99 27.85
CA ALA A 363 -22.74 -7.91 26.89
C ALA A 363 -22.34 -6.61 27.62
N PRO A 364 -21.35 -5.85 27.10
CA PRO A 364 -21.02 -4.56 27.68
C PRO A 364 -22.23 -3.63 27.58
N PRO A 365 -22.47 -2.78 28.59
CA PRO A 365 -23.56 -1.82 28.52
C PRO A 365 -23.31 -0.82 27.36
N PRO A 366 -24.38 -0.19 26.84
CA PRO A 366 -24.24 0.76 25.74
C PRO A 366 -23.23 1.86 26.04
N ALA A 367 -22.39 2.18 25.06
CA ALA A 367 -21.40 3.23 25.20
C ALA A 367 -22.05 4.60 25.47
N GLN A 368 -21.57 5.27 26.50
CA GLN A 368 -22.01 6.61 26.91
C GLN A 368 -20.98 7.67 26.49
N ALA A 369 -21.35 8.95 26.63
CA ALA A 369 -20.43 10.05 26.37
C ALA A 369 -19.20 10.00 27.29
N CYS A 370 -18.03 10.32 26.74
CA CYS A 370 -16.79 10.38 27.51
C CYS A 370 -16.84 11.50 28.55
N ILE A 371 -16.76 11.15 29.84
CA ILE A 371 -16.77 12.10 30.98
C ILE A 371 -15.39 12.67 31.32
N ARG A 372 -14.35 12.34 30.54
CA ARG A 372 -12.97 12.82 30.72
C ARG A 372 -12.31 12.49 32.07
N CYS A 373 -12.57 11.30 32.59
CA CYS A 373 -12.07 10.83 33.90
C CYS A 373 -10.56 10.49 33.97
N GLY A 374 -9.84 10.36 32.84
CA GLY A 374 -8.40 10.07 32.85
C GLY A 374 -7.99 8.61 33.08
N MET A 375 -8.87 7.75 33.61
CA MET A 375 -8.59 6.33 33.94
C MET A 375 -7.97 5.53 32.78
N CYS A 376 -8.41 5.79 31.55
CA CYS A 376 -7.86 5.12 30.36
C CYS A 376 -6.38 5.43 30.11
N SER A 377 -5.91 6.61 30.50
CA SER A 377 -4.50 7.02 30.39
C SER A 377 -3.66 6.36 31.48
N GLU A 378 -4.17 6.32 32.71
CA GLU A 378 -3.51 5.65 33.84
C GLU A 378 -3.35 4.15 33.58
N ALA A 379 -4.37 3.50 33.00
CA ALA A 379 -4.33 2.08 32.69
C ALA A 379 -3.50 1.73 31.44
N CYS A 380 -3.06 2.70 30.64
CA CYS A 380 -2.39 2.43 29.37
C CYS A 380 -0.95 1.93 29.60
N PRO A 381 -0.61 0.68 29.21
CA PRO A 381 0.74 0.13 29.43
C PRO A 381 1.79 0.66 28.44
N ALA A 382 1.36 1.41 27.42
CA ALA A 382 2.21 2.09 26.46
C ALA A 382 2.31 3.60 26.73
N SER A 383 1.78 4.07 27.88
CA SER A 383 1.78 5.49 28.27
C SER A 383 1.19 6.45 27.21
N LEU A 384 0.27 5.95 26.38
CA LEU A 384 -0.47 6.76 25.40
C LEU A 384 -1.58 7.56 26.09
N LEU A 385 -2.23 8.43 25.30
CA LEU A 385 -3.42 9.18 25.70
C LEU A 385 -4.68 8.65 24.98
N PRO A 386 -5.28 7.50 25.40
CA PRO A 386 -6.43 6.91 24.73
C PRO A 386 -7.59 7.88 24.54
N GLN A 387 -7.85 8.73 25.53
CA GLN A 387 -8.90 9.74 25.41
C GLN A 387 -8.71 10.64 24.17
N GLN A 388 -7.48 11.13 23.91
CA GLN A 388 -7.21 12.00 22.75
C GLN A 388 -7.28 11.21 21.45
N LEU A 389 -6.68 10.02 21.42
CA LEU A 389 -6.75 9.10 20.28
C LEU A 389 -8.20 8.77 19.91
N TYR A 390 -9.09 8.62 20.88
CA TYR A 390 -10.51 8.37 20.62
C TYR A 390 -11.20 9.54 19.91
N TRP A 391 -10.93 10.78 20.33
CA TRP A 391 -11.51 11.95 19.68
C TRP A 391 -10.97 12.15 18.27
N TYR A 392 -9.66 11.92 18.05
CA TYR A 392 -9.07 11.99 16.71
C TYR A 392 -9.56 10.86 15.80
N ALA A 393 -9.72 9.64 16.33
CA ALA A 393 -10.29 8.52 15.59
C ALA A 393 -11.75 8.78 15.19
N ARG A 394 -12.56 9.35 16.09
CA ARG A 394 -13.93 9.76 15.76
C ARG A 394 -14.01 10.88 14.73
N ALA A 395 -13.04 11.79 14.74
CA ALA A 395 -12.92 12.86 13.76
C ALA A 395 -12.27 12.42 12.44
N GLN A 396 -11.80 11.16 12.35
CA GLN A 396 -10.99 10.64 11.23
C GLN A 396 -9.76 11.52 10.93
N ASP A 397 -9.17 12.11 11.98
CA ASP A 397 -7.99 12.96 11.90
C ASP A 397 -6.72 12.09 11.92
N HIS A 398 -6.38 11.54 10.76
CA HIS A 398 -5.27 10.60 10.58
C HIS A 398 -3.91 11.21 10.96
N GLU A 399 -3.69 12.47 10.60
CA GLU A 399 -2.43 13.18 10.89
C GLU A 399 -2.19 13.29 12.40
N LYS A 400 -3.21 13.66 13.17
CA LYS A 400 -3.08 13.70 14.64
C LYS A 400 -2.94 12.31 15.26
N LEU A 401 -3.63 11.31 14.72
CA LEU A 401 -3.46 9.93 15.21
C LEU A 401 -2.03 9.43 15.05
N GLU A 402 -1.39 9.71 13.91
CA GLU A 402 0.02 9.39 13.69
C GLU A 402 0.91 10.22 14.63
N ALA A 403 0.67 11.53 14.75
CA ALA A 403 1.43 12.40 15.65
C ALA A 403 1.34 12.01 17.13
N TYR A 404 0.24 11.38 17.54
CA TYR A 404 0.03 10.84 18.90
C TYR A 404 0.35 9.34 19.01
N ASN A 405 1.14 8.80 18.09
CA ASN A 405 1.68 7.45 18.11
C ASN A 405 0.61 6.34 18.22
N LEU A 406 -0.50 6.47 17.48
CA LEU A 406 -1.54 5.42 17.44
C LEU A 406 -0.96 4.02 17.17
N PHE A 407 0.09 3.92 16.36
CA PHE A 407 0.73 2.64 16.02
C PHE A 407 1.48 1.97 17.17
N ASP A 408 1.82 2.68 18.25
CA ASP A 408 2.35 2.08 19.48
C ASP A 408 1.26 1.44 20.34
N CYS A 409 -0.03 1.69 20.04
CA CYS A 409 -1.13 1.01 20.72
C CYS A 409 -1.06 -0.50 20.44
N ILE A 410 -0.93 -1.32 21.48
CA ILE A 410 -0.89 -2.79 21.35
C ILE A 410 -2.28 -3.45 21.37
N GLU A 411 -3.36 -2.66 21.35
CA GLU A 411 -4.75 -3.15 21.27
C GLU A 411 -5.15 -4.11 22.41
N CYS A 412 -4.53 -3.95 23.58
CA CYS A 412 -4.75 -4.82 24.75
C CYS A 412 -6.11 -4.63 25.44
N GLY A 413 -6.87 -3.58 25.15
CA GLY A 413 -8.19 -3.39 25.79
C GLY A 413 -8.17 -2.89 27.23
N ALA A 414 -7.02 -2.71 27.88
CA ALA A 414 -6.94 -2.21 29.25
C ALA A 414 -7.68 -0.87 29.44
N CYS A 415 -7.55 0.04 28.46
CA CYS A 415 -8.23 1.33 28.46
C CYS A 415 -9.76 1.24 28.32
N ALA A 416 -10.26 0.24 27.57
CA ALA A 416 -11.69 0.01 27.40
C ALA A 416 -12.29 -0.64 28.65
N TYR A 417 -11.55 -1.57 29.27
CA TYR A 417 -11.95 -2.26 30.49
C TYR A 417 -12.21 -1.31 31.67
N VAL A 418 -11.35 -0.30 31.87
CA VAL A 418 -11.50 0.68 32.96
C VAL A 418 -12.46 1.82 32.63
N CYS A 419 -13.06 1.87 31.44
CA CYS A 419 -13.86 3.01 31.01
C CYS A 419 -15.24 2.99 31.68
N PRO A 420 -15.58 3.95 32.57
CA PRO A 420 -16.91 3.99 33.19
C PRO A 420 -18.03 4.25 32.17
N SER A 421 -17.71 4.92 31.07
CA SER A 421 -18.63 5.17 29.96
C SER A 421 -18.77 3.98 29.00
N SER A 422 -18.09 2.85 29.24
CA SER A 422 -18.13 1.64 28.41
C SER A 422 -17.86 1.89 26.92
N ILE A 423 -16.94 2.82 26.63
CA ILE A 423 -16.55 3.16 25.27
C ILE A 423 -15.62 2.06 24.73
N PRO A 424 -15.91 1.44 23.57
CA PRO A 424 -15.07 0.41 22.98
C PRO A 424 -13.84 1.02 22.28
N LEU A 425 -12.95 1.64 23.06
CA LEU A 425 -11.82 2.45 22.58
C LEU A 425 -10.96 1.71 21.55
N VAL A 426 -10.66 0.43 21.80
CA VAL A 426 -9.81 -0.38 20.91
C VAL A 426 -10.44 -0.58 19.53
N HIS A 427 -11.77 -0.65 19.41
CA HIS A 427 -12.43 -0.80 18.11
C HIS A 427 -12.17 0.42 17.21
N TYR A 428 -12.23 1.62 17.79
CA TYR A 428 -11.90 2.87 17.08
C TYR A 428 -10.44 2.88 16.63
N TYR A 429 -9.51 2.41 17.48
CA TYR A 429 -8.08 2.37 17.13
C TYR A 429 -7.77 1.35 16.04
N ARG A 430 -8.40 0.16 16.08
CA ARG A 430 -8.26 -0.85 15.03
C ARG A 430 -8.76 -0.34 13.68
N ALA A 431 -9.95 0.28 13.67
CA ALA A 431 -10.50 0.89 12.47
C ALA A 431 -9.57 1.98 11.94
N ALA A 432 -9.16 2.93 12.78
CA ALA A 432 -8.30 4.03 12.37
C ALA A 432 -6.91 3.57 11.87
N LYS A 433 -6.30 2.56 12.49
CA LYS A 433 -5.06 1.95 11.97
C LYS A 433 -5.28 1.28 10.60
N GLY A 434 -6.43 0.63 10.41
CA GLY A 434 -6.82 0.04 9.14
C GLY A 434 -6.94 1.11 8.06
N ASP A 435 -7.65 2.20 8.35
CA ASP A 435 -7.85 3.32 7.45
C ASP A 435 -6.53 3.99 7.05
N ILE A 436 -5.63 4.24 8.02
CA ILE A 436 -4.32 4.82 7.76
C ILE A 436 -3.47 3.89 6.89
N ARG A 437 -3.42 2.59 7.18
CA ARG A 437 -2.68 1.61 6.37
C ARG A 437 -3.23 1.55 4.95
N GLN A 438 -4.55 1.56 4.79
CA GLN A 438 -5.18 1.55 3.47
C GLN A 438 -4.83 2.83 2.68
N ALA A 439 -4.89 3.99 3.33
CA ALA A 439 -4.48 5.26 2.73
C ALA A 439 -3.00 5.27 2.30
N GLN A 440 -2.11 4.69 3.12
CA GLN A 440 -0.69 4.53 2.77
C GLN A 440 -0.50 3.62 1.55
N VAL A 441 -1.17 2.46 1.51
CA VAL A 441 -1.12 1.54 0.36
C VAL A 441 -1.64 2.20 -0.92
N ASP A 442 -2.72 2.96 -0.83
CA ASP A 442 -3.29 3.65 -1.99
C ASP A 442 -2.40 4.81 -2.46
N LYS A 443 -1.75 5.52 -1.52
CA LYS A 443 -0.72 6.52 -1.83
C LYS A 443 0.47 5.88 -2.56
N GLU A 444 1.00 4.76 -2.07
CA GLU A 444 2.11 4.04 -2.73
C GLU A 444 1.74 3.55 -4.14
N LYS A 445 0.51 3.03 -4.32
CA LYS A 445 0.00 2.65 -5.66
C LYS A 445 -0.12 3.86 -6.58
N ALA A 446 -0.59 5.00 -6.06
CA ALA A 446 -0.67 6.24 -6.81
C ALA A 446 0.72 6.75 -7.20
N ASP A 447 1.68 6.76 -6.26
CA ASP A 447 3.08 7.15 -6.48
C ASP A 447 3.75 6.28 -7.54
N ARG A 448 3.65 4.96 -7.39
CA ARG A 448 4.16 4.01 -8.38
C ARG A 448 3.52 4.19 -9.76
N SER A 449 2.24 4.55 -9.80
CA SER A 449 1.55 4.85 -11.07
C SER A 449 2.03 6.16 -11.69
N ARG A 450 2.27 7.20 -10.87
CA ARG A 450 2.87 8.47 -11.28
C ARG A 450 4.27 8.28 -11.84
N GLU A 451 5.13 7.52 -11.15
CA GLU A 451 6.48 7.18 -11.61
C GLU A 451 6.47 6.45 -12.95
N ARG A 452 5.60 5.43 -13.10
CA ARG A 452 5.44 4.71 -14.37
C ARG A 452 4.99 5.62 -15.51
N PHE A 453 4.10 6.58 -15.22
CA PHE A 453 3.64 7.55 -16.21
C PHE A 453 4.74 8.53 -16.60
N ALA A 454 5.48 9.08 -15.63
CA ALA A 454 6.61 9.96 -15.87
C ALA A 454 7.71 9.27 -16.71
N PHE A 455 8.08 8.04 -16.35
CA PHE A 455 9.06 7.24 -17.11
C PHE A 455 8.59 6.95 -18.55
N ARG A 456 7.29 6.69 -18.74
CA ARG A 456 6.72 6.52 -20.08
C ARG A 456 6.81 7.82 -20.89
N GLN A 457 6.49 8.97 -20.30
CA GLN A 457 6.59 10.26 -20.98
C GLN A 457 8.04 10.59 -21.37
N GLU A 458 8.99 10.38 -20.45
CA GLU A 458 10.41 10.60 -20.71
C GLU A 458 10.91 9.70 -21.85
N ARG A 459 10.50 8.43 -21.86
CA ARG A 459 10.83 7.51 -22.95
C ARG A 459 10.27 7.97 -24.30
N ILE A 460 9.02 8.47 -24.33
CA ILE A 460 8.40 8.99 -25.56
C ILE A 460 9.15 10.25 -26.02
N ALA A 461 9.42 11.19 -25.12
CA ALA A 461 10.16 12.42 -25.43
C ALA A 461 11.56 12.13 -25.97
N ARG A 462 12.27 11.15 -25.40
CA ARG A 462 13.58 10.71 -25.91
C ARG A 462 13.49 10.10 -27.31
N GLN A 463 12.48 9.28 -27.57
CA GLN A 463 12.27 8.71 -28.91
C GLN A 463 11.89 9.77 -29.95
N GLU A 464 11.09 10.77 -29.57
CA GLU A 464 10.76 11.92 -30.42
C GLU A 464 11.98 12.78 -30.71
N ALA A 465 12.76 13.12 -29.69
CA ALA A 465 14.02 13.86 -29.85
C ALA A 465 15.03 13.12 -30.74
N GLU A 466 15.16 11.80 -30.59
CA GLU A 466 16.04 10.99 -31.46
C GLU A 466 15.53 10.96 -32.92
N LYS A 467 14.21 10.86 -33.13
CA LYS A 467 13.60 10.96 -34.46
C LYS A 467 13.81 12.34 -35.09
N GLU A 468 13.66 13.41 -34.32
CA GLU A 468 13.92 14.78 -34.77
C GLU A 468 15.39 15.01 -35.10
N ALA A 469 16.32 14.52 -34.27
CA ALA A 469 17.75 14.57 -34.55
C ALA A 469 18.09 13.86 -35.87
N LYS A 470 17.57 12.64 -36.08
CA LYS A 470 17.75 11.90 -37.35
C LYS A 470 17.15 12.64 -38.55
N ARG A 471 16.00 13.30 -38.39
CA ARG A 471 15.39 14.15 -39.45
C ARG A 471 16.26 15.36 -39.76
N ALA A 472 16.79 16.03 -38.74
CA ALA A 472 17.68 17.18 -38.90
C ALA A 472 19.00 16.80 -39.59
N GLU A 473 19.60 15.66 -39.25
CA GLU A 473 20.78 15.13 -39.93
C GLU A 473 20.50 14.80 -41.40
N ARG A 474 19.38 14.14 -41.71
CA ARG A 474 18.97 13.87 -43.10
C ARG A 474 18.75 15.15 -43.88
N ALA A 475 18.13 16.17 -43.28
CA ALA A 475 17.93 17.47 -43.91
C ALA A 475 19.27 18.18 -44.20
N LYS A 476 20.21 18.16 -43.25
CA LYS A 476 21.57 18.68 -43.46
C LYS A 476 22.33 17.93 -44.56
N ALA A 477 22.25 16.60 -44.58
CA ALA A 477 22.86 15.78 -45.62
C ALA A 477 22.26 16.05 -47.00
N ALA A 478 20.94 16.20 -47.11
CA ALA A 478 20.26 16.54 -48.34
C ALA A 478 20.63 17.96 -48.83
N ALA A 479 20.74 18.94 -47.93
CA ALA A 479 21.20 20.29 -48.25
C ALA A 479 22.67 20.28 -48.74
N ALA A 480 23.55 19.54 -48.08
CA ALA A 480 24.94 19.38 -48.50
C ALA A 480 25.06 18.67 -49.86
N ALA A 481 24.23 17.66 -50.13
CA ALA A 481 24.19 16.99 -51.43
C ALA A 481 23.71 17.94 -52.55
N LYS A 482 22.68 18.77 -52.28
CA LYS A 482 22.23 19.81 -53.21
C LYS A 482 23.29 20.88 -53.46
N ALA A 483 24.04 21.30 -52.43
CA ALA A 483 25.17 22.22 -52.58
C ALA A 483 26.29 21.63 -53.46
N LYS A 484 26.67 20.37 -53.24
CA LYS A 484 27.65 19.66 -54.09
C LYS A 484 27.18 19.47 -55.52
N MET A 485 25.87 19.26 -55.75
CA MET A 485 25.29 19.20 -57.09
C MET A 485 25.25 20.57 -57.78
N ALA A 486 25.06 21.66 -57.03
CA ALA A 486 25.14 23.02 -57.54
C ALA A 486 26.58 23.41 -57.93
N GLU A 487 27.59 23.03 -57.14
CA GLU A 487 29.02 23.21 -57.47
C GLU A 487 29.45 22.37 -58.70
N LYS A 488 28.90 21.16 -58.88
CA LYS A 488 29.15 20.36 -60.09
C LYS A 488 28.51 20.96 -61.35
N LYS A 489 27.43 21.74 -61.24
CA LYS A 489 26.80 22.44 -62.36
C LYS A 489 27.51 23.75 -62.72
N SER A 490 28.31 24.33 -61.84
CA SER A 490 29.11 25.54 -62.12
C SER A 490 30.48 25.25 -62.76
N ASN A 491 30.87 23.98 -62.95
CA ASN A 491 32.19 23.60 -63.45
C ASN A 491 32.18 23.01 -64.89
N ALA A 492 31.12 23.26 -65.65
CA ALA A 492 31.03 22.94 -67.08
C ALA A 492 30.72 24.23 -67.86
N GLY A 493 31.77 24.95 -68.28
CA GLY A 493 31.67 26.12 -69.15
C GLY A 493 32.73 27.20 -68.84
N THR A 494 33.85 27.16 -69.55
CA THR A 494 34.90 28.19 -69.56
C THR A 494 34.56 29.33 -70.53
N ALA A 495 34.68 30.60 -70.09
CA ALA A 495 35.50 31.67 -70.71
C ALA A 495 35.17 33.09 -70.18
N SER A 496 36.20 33.75 -69.63
CA SER A 496 36.53 35.20 -69.53
C SER A 496 35.46 36.28 -69.31
N ASP A 497 35.55 36.99 -68.17
CA ASP A 497 35.43 38.47 -68.12
C ASP A 497 36.05 39.05 -66.80
N PRO A 498 37.06 39.95 -66.83
CA PRO A 498 37.73 40.47 -65.62
C PRO A 498 36.96 41.57 -64.87
N VAL A 499 35.67 41.78 -65.13
CA VAL A 499 34.85 42.79 -64.43
C VAL A 499 34.02 42.18 -63.28
N ALA A 500 33.93 40.85 -63.20
CA ALA A 500 33.18 40.14 -62.15
C ALA A 500 33.84 40.17 -60.76
N THR A 501 35.12 40.53 -60.65
CA THR A 501 35.89 40.48 -59.40
C THR A 501 35.58 41.68 -58.46
N ALA A 502 35.02 42.77 -58.98
CA ALA A 502 34.56 43.90 -58.16
C ALA A 502 33.16 43.68 -57.55
N ILE A 503 32.31 42.90 -58.22
CA ILE A 503 30.96 42.57 -57.74
C ILE A 503 31.00 41.40 -56.73
N ALA A 504 32.02 40.54 -56.79
CA ALA A 504 32.24 39.45 -55.83
C ALA A 504 32.62 39.96 -54.42
N LYS A 505 33.26 41.13 -54.30
CA LYS A 505 33.60 41.72 -52.98
C LYS A 505 32.41 42.39 -52.28
N ALA A 506 31.38 42.80 -53.04
CA ALA A 506 30.11 43.30 -52.50
C ALA A 506 29.15 42.16 -52.11
N LYS A 507 29.16 41.02 -52.85
CA LYS A 507 28.35 39.83 -52.51
C LYS A 507 28.91 39.01 -51.34
N ALA A 508 30.21 39.11 -51.05
CA ALA A 508 30.82 38.45 -49.88
C ALA A 508 30.44 39.10 -48.53
N GLN A 509 29.82 40.29 -48.52
CA GLN A 509 29.23 40.89 -47.32
C GLN A 509 27.73 40.60 -47.15
N GLN A 510 27.07 40.00 -48.15
CA GLN A 510 25.65 39.60 -48.07
C GLN A 510 25.44 38.10 -47.79
N ALA A 511 26.48 37.27 -47.89
CA ALA A 511 26.39 35.83 -47.55
C ALA A 511 26.36 35.53 -46.02
N SER A 512 26.42 36.55 -45.16
CA SER A 512 26.15 36.42 -43.72
C SER A 512 24.67 36.67 -43.34
N ALA A 513 23.76 36.74 -44.31
CA ALA A 513 22.35 37.07 -44.11
C ALA A 513 21.36 35.92 -44.41
N GLN A 514 21.75 34.67 -44.15
CA GLN A 514 20.83 33.51 -44.15
C GLN A 514 20.78 32.85 -42.77
N GLN A 515 20.61 33.66 -41.72
CA GLN A 515 20.01 33.18 -40.47
C GLN A 515 18.51 33.42 -40.56
N SER A 516 17.70 32.47 -40.08
CA SER A 516 16.24 32.66 -40.08
C SER A 516 15.89 33.96 -39.32
N PRO A 517 14.80 34.68 -39.70
CA PRO A 517 14.39 35.90 -38.99
C PRO A 517 14.23 35.67 -37.47
N VAL A 518 13.88 34.44 -37.08
CA VAL A 518 13.77 33.99 -35.68
C VAL A 518 15.14 33.89 -35.01
N GLU A 519 16.18 33.38 -35.69
CA GLU A 519 17.54 33.32 -35.14
C GLU A 519 18.21 34.69 -35.06
N GLN A 520 17.98 35.58 -36.03
CA GLN A 520 18.46 36.97 -35.96
C GLN A 520 17.82 37.71 -34.79
N ARG A 521 16.53 37.52 -34.56
CA ARG A 521 15.83 38.12 -33.43
C ARG A 521 16.30 37.54 -32.09
N ALA A 522 16.45 36.22 -31.98
CA ALA A 522 16.99 35.58 -30.76
C ALA A 522 18.42 36.06 -30.44
N LYS A 523 19.24 36.32 -31.46
CA LYS A 523 20.58 36.90 -31.29
C LYS A 523 20.52 38.35 -30.82
N LEU A 524 19.63 39.17 -31.36
CA LEU A 524 19.43 40.56 -30.95
C LEU A 524 18.82 40.64 -29.53
N GLU A 525 17.93 39.74 -29.14
CA GLU A 525 17.37 39.64 -27.78
C GLU A 525 18.43 39.21 -26.75
N ARG A 526 19.33 38.28 -27.10
CA ARG A 526 20.51 37.96 -26.27
C ARG A 526 21.48 39.15 -26.16
N GLN A 527 21.68 39.90 -27.24
CA GLN A 527 22.50 41.11 -27.21
C GLN A 527 21.85 42.22 -26.37
N LEU A 528 20.53 42.33 -26.38
CA LEU A 528 19.77 43.27 -25.54
C LEU A 528 19.95 42.93 -24.05
N SER A 529 19.76 41.67 -23.67
CA SER A 529 19.97 41.19 -22.30
C SER A 529 21.41 41.42 -21.84
N ALA A 530 22.40 41.15 -22.70
CA ALA A 530 23.80 41.42 -22.39
C ALA A 530 24.12 42.92 -22.28
N ALA A 531 23.47 43.78 -23.08
CA ALA A 531 23.62 45.23 -23.00
C ALA A 531 22.98 45.81 -21.73
N GLN A 532 21.80 45.30 -21.34
CA GLN A 532 21.12 45.65 -20.08
C GLN A 532 21.96 45.25 -18.86
N GLY A 533 22.52 44.03 -18.86
CA GLY A 533 23.40 43.58 -17.79
C GLY A 533 24.68 44.44 -17.66
N ARG A 534 25.27 44.87 -18.79
CA ARG A 534 26.42 45.78 -18.77
C ARG A 534 26.07 47.18 -18.28
N LEU A 535 24.88 47.68 -18.60
CA LEU A 535 24.40 48.96 -18.09
C LEU A 535 24.19 48.90 -16.57
N ALA A 536 23.56 47.83 -16.07
CA ALA A 536 23.37 47.61 -14.64
C ALA A 536 24.71 47.56 -13.88
N LEU A 537 25.68 46.79 -14.39
CA LEU A 537 27.04 46.73 -13.83
C LEU A 537 27.78 48.08 -13.87
N ALA A 538 27.60 48.86 -14.94
CA ALA A 538 28.22 50.19 -15.05
C ALA A 538 27.57 51.21 -14.09
N GLN A 539 26.26 51.12 -13.88
CA GLN A 539 25.52 51.95 -12.91
C GLN A 539 25.85 51.57 -11.46
N GLU A 540 25.99 50.28 -11.17
CA GLU A 540 26.44 49.78 -9.87
C GLU A 540 27.87 50.27 -9.55
N LYS A 541 28.80 50.17 -10.50
CA LYS A 541 30.16 50.74 -10.36
C LYS A 541 30.18 52.25 -10.24
N LEU A 542 29.21 52.96 -10.80
CA LEU A 542 29.06 54.40 -10.59
C LEU A 542 28.55 54.71 -9.16
N SER A 543 27.66 53.88 -8.61
CA SER A 543 27.15 54.03 -7.24
C SER A 543 28.19 53.72 -6.15
N GLN A 544 29.24 52.95 -6.49
CA GLN A 544 30.34 52.56 -5.60
C GLN A 544 31.61 53.39 -5.79
N ALA A 545 31.58 54.47 -6.59
CA ALA A 545 32.75 55.33 -6.80
C ALA A 545 32.97 56.25 -5.60
N GLU A 546 34.14 56.14 -4.95
CA GLU A 546 34.49 56.89 -3.72
C GLU A 546 35.16 58.24 -4.02
N THR A 547 35.61 58.46 -5.25
CA THR A 547 36.31 59.70 -5.69
C THR A 547 35.70 60.30 -6.95
N GLU A 548 35.76 61.63 -7.08
CA GLU A 548 35.20 62.38 -8.22
C GLU A 548 35.78 61.91 -9.57
N GLU A 549 37.08 61.58 -9.60
CA GLU A 549 37.77 61.09 -10.80
C GLU A 549 37.29 59.67 -11.22
N GLN A 550 36.98 58.81 -10.25
CA GLN A 550 36.38 57.49 -10.51
C GLN A 550 34.93 57.64 -10.98
N ALA A 551 34.17 58.57 -10.38
CA ALA A 551 32.79 58.85 -10.79
C ALA A 551 32.72 59.37 -12.24
N GLU A 552 33.68 60.20 -12.69
CA GLU A 552 33.73 60.68 -14.07
C GLU A 552 34.05 59.56 -15.08
N LYS A 553 35.00 58.67 -14.76
CA LYS A 553 35.30 57.47 -15.57
C LYS A 553 34.10 56.51 -15.63
N CYS A 554 33.41 56.30 -14.51
CA CYS A 554 32.20 55.48 -14.45
C CYS A 554 31.02 56.12 -15.21
N ARG A 555 30.84 57.45 -15.18
CA ARG A 555 29.84 58.17 -15.98
C ARG A 555 30.07 58.02 -17.49
N ALA A 556 31.32 58.06 -17.94
CA ALA A 556 31.67 57.79 -19.33
C ALA A 556 31.37 56.33 -19.74
N ALA A 557 31.59 55.38 -18.84
CA ALA A 557 31.27 53.97 -19.06
C ALA A 557 29.75 53.71 -19.13
N VAL A 558 28.96 54.36 -18.28
CA VAL A 558 27.49 54.32 -18.32
C VAL A 558 26.98 54.87 -19.65
N LYS A 559 27.43 56.06 -20.06
CA LYS A 559 27.04 56.68 -21.33
C LYS A 559 27.37 55.80 -22.55
N THR A 560 28.50 55.11 -22.50
CA THR A 560 28.90 54.15 -23.54
C THR A 560 28.01 52.90 -23.56
N ALA A 561 27.60 52.41 -22.38
CA ALA A 561 26.68 51.29 -22.26
C ALA A 561 25.26 51.65 -22.72
N GLU A 562 24.78 52.86 -22.41
CA GLU A 562 23.50 53.41 -22.89
C GLU A 562 23.47 53.49 -24.41
N ILE A 563 24.48 54.08 -25.05
CA ILE A 563 24.56 54.18 -26.51
C ILE A 563 24.49 52.78 -27.17
N LYS A 564 25.16 51.78 -26.59
CA LYS A 564 25.10 50.40 -27.08
C LYS A 564 23.73 49.74 -26.86
N LEU A 565 23.06 50.05 -25.75
CA LEU A 565 21.70 49.59 -25.50
C LEU A 565 20.73 50.19 -26.52
N THR A 566 20.83 51.49 -26.79
CA THR A 566 19.99 52.18 -27.78
C THR A 566 20.22 51.64 -29.20
N ASP A 567 21.47 51.39 -29.61
CA ASP A 567 21.80 50.80 -30.92
C ASP A 567 21.20 49.39 -31.09
N VAL A 568 21.27 48.55 -30.05
CA VAL A 568 20.67 47.20 -30.07
C VAL A 568 19.14 47.26 -30.07
N GLN A 569 18.53 48.20 -29.32
CA GLN A 569 17.08 48.43 -29.33
C GLN A 569 16.59 48.92 -30.70
N GLN A 570 17.34 49.79 -31.36
CA GLN A 570 17.01 50.33 -32.68
C GLN A 570 17.13 49.24 -33.76
N LYS A 571 18.14 48.37 -33.66
CA LYS A 571 18.29 47.17 -34.51
C LYS A 571 17.17 46.15 -34.29
N LEU A 572 16.69 45.97 -33.06
CA LEU A 572 15.55 45.10 -32.73
C LEU A 572 14.23 45.68 -33.24
N ALA A 573 14.05 47.01 -33.18
CA ALA A 573 12.87 47.71 -33.70
C ALA A 573 12.77 47.61 -35.23
N ASN A 574 13.89 47.80 -35.94
CA ASN A 574 13.95 47.69 -37.40
C ASN A 574 13.73 46.25 -37.92
N ALA A 575 13.86 45.24 -37.05
CA ALA A 575 13.58 43.83 -37.38
C ALA A 575 12.09 43.45 -37.27
N LYS A 576 11.18 44.39 -36.94
CA LYS A 576 9.74 44.14 -36.79
C LYS A 576 8.93 44.19 -38.10
N ASP A 577 9.48 44.70 -39.21
CA ASP A 577 8.72 44.93 -40.46
C ASP A 577 8.85 43.81 -41.51
N ALA A 578 8.91 42.54 -41.09
CA ALA A 578 8.79 41.38 -41.98
C ALA A 578 7.41 40.68 -41.82
N PRO A 579 6.84 40.06 -42.89
CA PRO A 579 5.39 39.81 -42.98
C PRO A 579 4.86 38.83 -41.93
N LYS A 580 3.71 39.19 -41.35
CA LYS A 580 2.87 38.32 -40.49
C LYS A 580 2.18 37.25 -41.34
N ASP A 581 2.87 36.16 -41.66
CA ASP A 581 2.22 34.94 -42.19
C ASP A 581 2.84 33.68 -41.58
N ASP A 582 2.90 33.64 -40.24
CA ASP A 582 3.04 32.37 -39.52
C ASP A 582 1.84 32.16 -38.56
N PRO A 583 0.82 31.41 -38.99
CA PRO A 583 -0.34 31.10 -38.15
C PRO A 583 0.01 30.29 -36.89
N VAL A 584 1.19 29.67 -36.83
CA VAL A 584 1.66 28.86 -35.70
C VAL A 584 2.21 29.74 -34.58
N ALA A 585 2.97 30.78 -34.92
CA ALA A 585 3.50 31.74 -33.94
C ALA A 585 2.39 32.56 -33.25
N ALA A 586 1.36 32.96 -34.01
CA ALA A 586 0.19 33.66 -33.46
C ALA A 586 -0.67 32.75 -32.56
N ALA A 587 -0.70 31.44 -32.81
CA ALA A 587 -1.40 30.47 -31.97
C ALA A 587 -0.67 30.21 -30.65
N ILE A 588 0.67 30.18 -30.67
CA ILE A 588 1.50 29.98 -29.48
C ILE A 588 1.44 31.19 -28.54
N GLU A 589 1.46 32.42 -29.08
CA GLU A 589 1.29 33.65 -28.29
C GLU A 589 -0.11 33.74 -27.67
N ARG A 590 -1.17 33.38 -28.42
CA ARG A 590 -2.54 33.31 -27.88
C ARG A 590 -2.71 32.23 -26.81
N ALA A 591 -1.99 31.11 -26.93
CA ALA A 591 -2.00 30.05 -25.92
C ALA A 591 -1.26 30.47 -24.64
N LYS A 592 -0.14 31.20 -24.76
CA LYS A 592 0.59 31.75 -23.62
C LYS A 592 -0.20 32.84 -22.88
N ALA A 593 -0.87 33.74 -23.61
CA ALA A 593 -1.74 34.75 -22.99
C ALA A 593 -2.92 34.14 -22.23
N LYS A 594 -3.50 33.03 -22.72
CA LYS A 594 -4.60 32.31 -22.03
C LYS A 594 -4.18 31.59 -20.75
N LEU A 595 -2.88 31.39 -20.50
CA LEU A 595 -2.40 30.74 -19.28
C LEU A 595 -2.37 31.68 -18.07
N THR A 596 -2.31 33.00 -18.30
CA THR A 596 -2.17 34.02 -17.22
C THR A 596 -3.44 34.84 -16.97
N MET A 597 -4.51 34.63 -17.73
CA MET A 597 -5.78 35.36 -17.58
C MET A 597 -6.64 34.79 -16.46
N SER A 598 -7.39 35.64 -15.77
CA SER A 598 -8.43 35.21 -14.83
C SER A 598 -9.56 34.44 -15.55
N PRO A 599 -10.33 33.58 -14.85
CA PRO A 599 -11.42 32.82 -15.47
C PRO A 599 -12.43 33.70 -16.23
N LEU A 600 -12.75 34.87 -15.67
CA LEU A 600 -13.69 35.82 -16.28
C LEU A 600 -13.12 36.49 -17.53
N GLU A 601 -11.81 36.78 -17.54
CA GLU A 601 -11.11 37.30 -18.73
C GLU A 601 -11.00 36.25 -19.84
N LYS A 602 -10.79 34.97 -19.49
CA LYS A 602 -10.77 33.86 -20.46
C LYS A 602 -12.14 33.66 -21.11
N LEU A 603 -13.22 33.77 -20.34
CA LEU A 603 -14.58 33.64 -20.83
C LEU A 603 -14.94 34.80 -21.78
N ASN A 604 -14.61 36.04 -21.40
CA ASN A 604 -14.78 37.22 -22.27
C ASN A 604 -13.96 37.14 -23.57
N ALA A 605 -12.71 36.66 -23.52
CA ALA A 605 -11.90 36.45 -24.71
C ALA A 605 -12.45 35.32 -25.62
N THR A 606 -13.12 34.33 -25.03
CA THR A 606 -13.78 33.24 -25.77
C THR A 606 -15.05 33.74 -26.47
N ILE A 607 -15.86 34.57 -25.80
CA ILE A 607 -17.01 35.26 -26.39
C ILE A 607 -16.57 36.15 -27.58
N ALA A 608 -15.53 36.96 -27.40
CA ALA A 608 -15.01 37.84 -28.46
C ALA A 608 -14.48 37.06 -29.68
N THR A 609 -13.86 35.90 -29.46
CA THR A 609 -13.37 35.05 -30.58
C THR A 609 -14.49 34.27 -31.26
N LEU A 610 -15.53 33.86 -30.52
CA LEU A 610 -16.71 33.21 -31.09
C LEU A 610 -17.56 34.19 -31.91
N SER A 611 -17.71 35.44 -31.45
CA SER A 611 -18.44 36.48 -32.19
C SER A 611 -17.74 36.86 -33.51
N GLU A 612 -16.41 37.01 -33.49
CA GLU A 612 -15.62 37.30 -34.71
C GLU A 612 -15.71 36.14 -35.73
N ARG A 613 -15.70 34.89 -35.25
CA ARG A 613 -15.87 33.70 -36.10
C ARG A 613 -17.27 33.59 -36.66
N LEU A 614 -18.29 33.91 -35.86
CA LEU A 614 -19.68 33.93 -36.29
C LEU A 614 -19.88 34.97 -37.40
N GLN A 615 -19.37 36.18 -37.22
CA GLN A 615 -19.46 37.25 -38.22
C GLN A 615 -18.81 36.84 -39.56
N LYS A 616 -17.65 36.18 -39.51
CA LYS A 616 -16.97 35.64 -40.71
C LYS A 616 -17.74 34.49 -41.36
N ALA A 617 -18.39 33.64 -40.57
CA ALA A 617 -19.20 32.52 -41.07
C ALA A 617 -20.51 33.02 -41.70
N GLU A 618 -21.16 34.03 -41.11
CA GLU A 618 -22.35 34.69 -41.65
C GLU A 618 -22.05 35.43 -42.96
N ALA A 619 -20.90 36.10 -43.05
CA ALA A 619 -20.46 36.73 -44.30
C ALA A 619 -20.23 35.71 -45.42
N LYS A 620 -19.62 34.56 -45.11
CA LYS A 620 -19.43 33.46 -46.08
C LYS A 620 -20.74 32.79 -46.48
N LEU A 621 -21.68 32.66 -45.55
CA LEU A 621 -23.02 32.15 -45.83
C LEU A 621 -23.79 33.11 -46.74
N ALA A 622 -23.75 34.42 -46.48
CA ALA A 622 -24.40 35.44 -47.31
C ALA A 622 -23.81 35.46 -48.73
N GLN A 623 -22.49 35.31 -48.85
CA GLN A 623 -21.82 35.17 -50.14
C GLN A 623 -22.24 33.87 -50.87
N ALA A 624 -22.26 32.73 -50.16
CA ALA A 624 -22.68 31.46 -50.75
C ALA A 624 -24.16 31.44 -51.18
N GLN A 625 -25.03 32.19 -50.47
CA GLN A 625 -26.45 32.35 -50.80
C GLN A 625 -26.65 33.23 -52.04
N THR A 626 -25.84 34.27 -52.21
CA THR A 626 -25.85 35.12 -53.41
C THR A 626 -25.28 34.41 -54.64
N GLU A 627 -24.31 33.52 -54.44
CA GLU A 627 -23.68 32.71 -55.51
C GLU A 627 -24.44 31.39 -55.81
N GLN A 628 -25.56 31.11 -55.14
CA GLN A 628 -26.31 29.83 -55.23
C GLN A 628 -25.42 28.58 -55.12
N SER A 629 -24.47 28.61 -54.20
CA SER A 629 -23.52 27.53 -53.99
C SER A 629 -24.17 26.29 -53.37
N ALA A 630 -23.75 25.08 -53.78
CA ALA A 630 -24.18 23.82 -53.18
C ALA A 630 -23.79 23.67 -51.68
N HIS A 631 -22.98 24.58 -51.14
CA HIS A 631 -22.52 24.55 -49.75
C HIS A 631 -23.32 25.43 -48.79
N VAL A 632 -24.42 26.05 -49.24
CA VAL A 632 -25.27 26.92 -48.40
C VAL A 632 -25.79 26.19 -47.16
N GLU A 633 -26.30 24.96 -47.29
CA GLU A 633 -26.80 24.18 -46.15
C GLU A 633 -25.69 23.82 -45.14
N ALA A 634 -24.49 23.48 -45.63
CA ALA A 634 -23.35 23.16 -44.78
C ALA A 634 -22.81 24.40 -44.04
N LEU A 635 -22.82 25.56 -44.70
CA LEU A 635 -22.43 26.84 -44.10
C LEU A 635 -23.47 27.32 -43.09
N GLN A 636 -24.77 27.11 -43.35
CA GLN A 636 -25.86 27.43 -42.43
C GLN A 636 -25.70 26.63 -41.13
N LEU A 637 -25.48 25.31 -41.23
CA LEU A 637 -25.25 24.45 -40.08
C LEU A 637 -23.99 24.83 -39.28
N GLY A 638 -22.98 25.39 -39.96
CA GLY A 638 -21.79 25.96 -39.34
C GLY A 638 -22.08 27.25 -38.56
N VAL A 639 -22.90 28.14 -39.11
CA VAL A 639 -23.37 29.37 -38.45
C VAL A 639 -24.22 29.04 -37.22
N ASP A 640 -25.15 28.09 -37.33
CA ASP A 640 -26.04 27.69 -36.23
C ASP A 640 -25.26 27.09 -35.05
N LYS A 641 -24.24 26.27 -35.33
CA LYS A 641 -23.34 25.72 -34.29
C LYS A 641 -22.50 26.81 -33.61
N LEU A 642 -22.09 27.84 -34.33
CA LEU A 642 -21.33 28.97 -33.76
C LEU A 642 -22.24 29.86 -32.90
N ARG A 643 -23.50 30.09 -33.33
CA ARG A 643 -24.51 30.80 -32.52
C ARG A 643 -24.81 30.08 -31.21
N ALA A 644 -25.02 28.76 -31.27
CA ALA A 644 -25.29 27.95 -30.07
C ALA A 644 -24.14 28.04 -29.04
N LYS A 645 -22.88 27.93 -29.49
CA LYS A 645 -21.71 28.06 -28.61
C LYS A 645 -21.50 29.47 -28.06
N LEU A 646 -21.86 30.50 -28.82
CA LEU A 646 -21.79 31.88 -28.37
C LEU A 646 -22.83 32.15 -27.27
N ASN A 647 -24.06 31.64 -27.43
CA ASN A 647 -25.11 31.76 -26.42
C ASN A 647 -24.74 31.03 -25.12
N GLU A 648 -24.22 29.81 -25.21
CA GLU A 648 -23.76 29.04 -24.03
C GLU A 648 -22.67 29.79 -23.25
N ALA A 649 -21.69 30.38 -23.95
CA ALA A 649 -20.65 31.18 -23.31
C ALA A 649 -21.17 32.50 -22.71
N GLN A 650 -22.20 33.11 -23.30
CA GLN A 650 -22.85 34.33 -22.79
C GLN A 650 -23.73 34.04 -21.56
N GLU A 651 -24.42 32.91 -21.52
CA GLU A 651 -25.17 32.44 -20.35
C GLU A 651 -24.22 32.12 -19.18
N GLU A 652 -23.08 31.50 -19.46
CA GLU A 652 -22.02 31.24 -18.49
C GLU A 652 -21.46 32.56 -17.90
N LEU A 653 -21.31 33.60 -18.73
CA LEU A 653 -20.89 34.93 -18.26
C LEU A 653 -21.98 35.62 -17.42
N ALA A 654 -23.26 35.48 -17.79
CA ALA A 654 -24.38 36.07 -17.06
C ALA A 654 -24.59 35.44 -15.66
N SER A 655 -24.21 34.18 -15.48
CA SER A 655 -24.26 33.49 -14.19
C SER A 655 -23.17 33.91 -13.18
N HIS A 656 -22.16 34.68 -13.60
CA HIS A 656 -21.12 35.22 -12.73
C HIS A 656 -21.49 36.62 -12.20
N SER A 657 -22.20 36.69 -11.08
CA SER A 657 -22.39 37.94 -10.29
C SER A 657 -21.43 38.00 -9.09
N PRO A 658 -21.04 39.20 -8.61
CA PRO A 658 -19.93 39.33 -7.67
C PRO A 658 -20.37 39.02 -6.24
N THR A 659 -19.86 37.92 -5.69
CA THR A 659 -19.84 37.71 -4.24
C THR A 659 -18.39 37.71 -3.77
N THR A 660 -18.16 38.45 -2.69
CA THR A 660 -16.90 38.72 -2.01
C THR A 660 -15.97 37.52 -1.84
N ALA A 661 -14.69 37.78 -2.06
CA ALA A 661 -13.57 36.86 -1.90
C ALA A 661 -13.51 36.21 -0.51
N ASP A 662 -13.41 34.88 -0.46
CA ASP A 662 -12.20 34.24 0.07
C ASP A 662 -12.04 32.78 -0.43
N GLU A 663 -10.78 32.43 -0.70
CA GLU A 663 -10.19 31.11 -0.96
C GLU A 663 -11.02 29.98 -1.60
N ARG A 664 -10.86 29.79 -2.92
CA ARG A 664 -10.90 28.43 -3.51
C ARG A 664 -9.92 28.29 -4.69
N ALA A 665 -9.12 27.22 -4.63
CA ALA A 665 -8.04 26.83 -5.53
C ALA A 665 -8.53 26.56 -6.98
N PRO A 666 -7.63 26.50 -7.99
CA PRO A 666 -8.00 26.59 -9.40
C PRO A 666 -8.55 25.27 -9.95
N ASP A 667 -9.78 25.32 -10.48
CA ASP A 667 -10.46 24.21 -11.13
C ASP A 667 -10.12 24.14 -12.63
N ASP A 668 -9.34 23.11 -12.97
CA ASP A 668 -9.09 22.62 -14.33
C ASP A 668 -10.10 21.50 -14.68
N ALA A 669 -10.18 21.07 -15.94
CA ALA A 669 -11.14 20.09 -16.49
C ALA A 669 -11.31 18.77 -15.70
N ALA A 670 -10.41 18.47 -14.77
CA ALA A 670 -10.52 17.41 -13.78
C ALA A 670 -11.69 17.61 -12.80
N SER A 671 -12.00 18.83 -12.34
CA SER A 671 -13.09 19.07 -11.39
C SER A 671 -14.47 18.83 -12.04
N ALA A 672 -14.66 19.28 -13.28
CA ALA A 672 -15.86 19.01 -14.05
C ALA A 672 -16.03 17.51 -14.39
N ALA A 673 -14.92 16.78 -14.57
CA ALA A 673 -14.96 15.33 -14.74
C ALA A 673 -15.28 14.61 -13.41
N ILE A 674 -14.75 15.11 -12.29
CA ILE A 674 -15.03 14.61 -10.93
C ILE A 674 -16.49 14.88 -10.55
N GLU A 675 -17.05 16.05 -10.85
CA GLU A 675 -18.45 16.36 -10.56
C GLU A 675 -19.40 15.58 -11.47
N ARG A 676 -19.07 15.38 -12.76
CA ARG A 676 -19.83 14.44 -13.61
C ARG A 676 -19.73 13.00 -13.11
N ALA A 677 -18.57 12.58 -12.59
CA ALA A 677 -18.39 11.26 -12.01
C ALA A 677 -19.17 11.10 -10.70
N LYS A 678 -19.19 12.12 -9.82
CA LYS A 678 -19.98 12.16 -8.59
C LYS A 678 -21.48 12.17 -8.88
N ALA A 679 -21.94 12.98 -9.84
CA ALA A 679 -23.33 13.02 -10.26
C ALA A 679 -23.78 11.69 -10.85
N LYS A 680 -22.93 11.04 -11.67
CA LYS A 680 -23.22 9.73 -12.23
C LYS A 680 -23.16 8.61 -11.18
N ALA A 681 -22.29 8.73 -10.18
CA ALA A 681 -22.25 7.80 -9.04
C ALA A 681 -23.46 7.97 -8.12
N ALA A 682 -23.90 9.20 -7.86
CA ALA A 682 -25.11 9.50 -7.08
C ALA A 682 -26.38 9.02 -7.81
N ALA A 683 -26.48 9.25 -9.12
CA ALA A 683 -27.57 8.73 -9.94
C ALA A 683 -27.60 7.20 -9.96
N ARG A 684 -26.43 6.55 -10.06
CA ARG A 684 -26.30 5.08 -10.02
C ARG A 684 -26.60 4.52 -8.63
N ALA A 685 -26.34 5.25 -7.55
CA ALA A 685 -26.69 4.86 -6.18
C ALA A 685 -28.20 4.91 -5.92
N ALA A 686 -28.94 5.75 -6.65
CA ALA A 686 -30.40 5.87 -6.55
C ALA A 686 -31.18 4.87 -7.43
N MET A 687 -30.51 4.09 -8.28
CA MET A 687 -31.13 3.08 -9.15
C MET A 687 -31.37 1.76 -8.41
N SER A 688 -32.46 1.07 -8.79
CA SER A 688 -32.70 -0.32 -8.39
C SER A 688 -31.62 -1.25 -8.96
N ASP A 689 -31.40 -2.41 -8.34
CA ASP A 689 -30.36 -3.34 -8.79
C ASP A 689 -30.66 -3.96 -10.16
N THR A 690 -31.94 -4.10 -10.52
CA THR A 690 -32.38 -4.50 -11.86
C THR A 690 -32.12 -3.42 -12.91
N ASP A 691 -32.30 -2.13 -12.58
CA ASP A 691 -31.98 -1.02 -13.50
C ASP A 691 -30.47 -0.86 -13.71
N LYS A 692 -29.66 -1.08 -12.66
CA LYS A 692 -28.19 -1.11 -12.77
C LYS A 692 -27.72 -2.24 -13.70
N LEU A 693 -28.36 -3.42 -13.63
CA LEU A 693 -28.06 -4.54 -14.51
C LEU A 693 -28.44 -4.24 -15.96
N ARG A 694 -29.61 -3.62 -16.22
CA ARG A 694 -30.00 -3.18 -17.58
C ARG A 694 -29.03 -2.17 -18.18
N GLU A 695 -28.59 -1.17 -17.42
CA GLU A 695 -27.60 -0.19 -17.89
C GLU A 695 -26.24 -0.87 -18.17
N GLN A 696 -25.87 -1.87 -17.37
CA GLN A 696 -24.66 -2.66 -17.58
C GLN A 696 -24.72 -3.52 -18.84
N VAL A 697 -25.88 -4.16 -19.13
CA VAL A 697 -26.11 -4.91 -20.37
C VAL A 697 -25.96 -3.99 -21.58
N SER A 698 -26.68 -2.86 -21.61
CA SER A 698 -26.61 -1.89 -22.72
C SER A 698 -25.19 -1.35 -22.94
N SER A 699 -24.46 -1.07 -21.85
CA SER A 699 -23.06 -0.63 -21.94
C SER A 699 -22.13 -1.71 -22.49
N LEU A 700 -22.35 -2.98 -22.14
CA LEU A 700 -21.56 -4.11 -22.62
C LEU A 700 -21.84 -4.42 -24.09
N GLU A 701 -23.08 -4.30 -24.56
CA GLU A 701 -23.46 -4.46 -25.97
C GLU A 701 -22.72 -3.44 -26.85
N VAL A 702 -22.77 -2.15 -26.50
CA VAL A 702 -22.08 -1.08 -27.25
C VAL A 702 -20.56 -1.31 -27.32
N ARG A 703 -19.98 -1.86 -26.24
CA ARG A 703 -18.54 -2.15 -26.18
C ARG A 703 -18.18 -3.39 -27.00
N LEU A 704 -19.02 -4.40 -26.99
CA LEU A 704 -18.84 -5.62 -27.78
C LEU A 704 -18.92 -5.29 -29.28
N ASP A 705 -19.86 -4.47 -29.71
CA ASP A 705 -19.98 -4.04 -31.10
C ASP A 705 -18.75 -3.27 -31.57
N LYS A 706 -18.25 -2.33 -30.75
CA LYS A 706 -16.99 -1.62 -31.05
C LYS A 706 -15.78 -2.55 -31.08
N ALA A 707 -15.74 -3.58 -30.24
CA ALA A 707 -14.65 -4.55 -30.22
C ALA A 707 -14.70 -5.45 -31.46
N ARG A 708 -15.89 -5.89 -31.89
CA ARG A 708 -16.11 -6.67 -33.12
C ARG A 708 -15.77 -5.87 -34.36
N GLN A 709 -16.17 -4.59 -34.42
CA GLN A 709 -15.79 -3.71 -35.53
C GLN A 709 -14.27 -3.58 -35.64
N LYS A 710 -13.57 -3.32 -34.53
CA LYS A 710 -12.10 -3.23 -34.52
C LYS A 710 -11.41 -4.55 -34.90
N LEU A 711 -12.00 -5.68 -34.52
CA LEU A 711 -11.51 -6.99 -34.92
C LEU A 711 -11.67 -7.17 -36.43
N ALA A 712 -12.82 -6.84 -37.00
CA ALA A 712 -13.08 -6.92 -38.43
C ALA A 712 -12.14 -6.00 -39.23
N ASP A 713 -11.93 -4.77 -38.78
CA ASP A 713 -10.99 -3.82 -39.39
C ASP A 713 -9.55 -4.37 -39.33
N ALA A 714 -9.14 -4.93 -38.19
CA ALA A 714 -7.80 -5.51 -38.00
C ALA A 714 -7.57 -6.80 -38.82
N GLU A 715 -8.61 -7.61 -39.02
CA GLU A 715 -8.58 -8.80 -39.89
C GLU A 715 -8.49 -8.40 -41.37
N ALA A 716 -9.19 -7.34 -41.79
CA ALA A 716 -9.11 -6.80 -43.15
C ALA A 716 -7.73 -6.18 -43.46
N GLU A 717 -7.07 -5.59 -42.47
CA GLU A 717 -5.75 -4.94 -42.61
C GLU A 717 -4.55 -5.89 -42.39
N GLY A 718 -4.80 -7.16 -42.02
CA GLY A 718 -3.72 -8.12 -41.73
C GLY A 718 -2.85 -7.75 -40.52
N SER A 719 -3.47 -7.16 -39.48
CA SER A 719 -2.78 -6.68 -38.29
C SER A 719 -2.22 -7.81 -37.43
N PRO A 720 -1.01 -7.68 -36.84
CA PRO A 720 -0.45 -8.67 -35.91
C PRO A 720 -1.20 -8.74 -34.56
N HIS A 721 -2.23 -7.92 -34.37
CA HIS A 721 -3.00 -7.83 -33.12
C HIS A 721 -4.38 -8.51 -33.19
N VAL A 722 -4.69 -9.24 -34.27
CA VAL A 722 -5.98 -9.93 -34.47
C VAL A 722 -6.30 -10.88 -33.29
N ASP A 723 -5.36 -11.71 -32.86
CA ASP A 723 -5.60 -12.68 -31.77
C ASP A 723 -5.89 -11.99 -30.42
N ALA A 724 -5.23 -10.86 -30.16
CA ALA A 724 -5.46 -10.08 -28.96
C ALA A 724 -6.84 -9.38 -28.98
N LEU A 725 -7.26 -8.88 -30.15
CA LEU A 725 -8.57 -8.25 -30.35
C LEU A 725 -9.70 -9.29 -30.30
N ARG A 726 -9.48 -10.49 -30.81
CA ARG A 726 -10.43 -11.62 -30.74
C ARG A 726 -10.65 -12.04 -29.29
N THR A 727 -9.57 -12.26 -28.55
CA THR A 727 -9.63 -12.57 -27.12
C THR A 727 -10.36 -11.48 -26.31
N ALA A 728 -10.19 -10.21 -26.68
CA ALA A 728 -10.88 -9.10 -26.03
C ALA A 728 -12.38 -9.07 -26.34
N ALA A 729 -12.78 -9.37 -27.59
CA ALA A 729 -14.18 -9.48 -27.98
C ALA A 729 -14.87 -10.66 -27.29
N ASP A 730 -14.20 -11.83 -27.19
CA ASP A 730 -14.74 -13.02 -26.53
C ASP A 730 -14.96 -12.79 -25.03
N LYS A 731 -14.02 -12.11 -24.36
CA LYS A 731 -14.19 -11.73 -22.95
C LYS A 731 -15.36 -10.78 -22.72
N LEU A 732 -15.61 -9.86 -23.66
CA LEU A 732 -16.77 -8.96 -23.58
C LEU A 732 -18.09 -9.71 -23.83
N ALA A 733 -18.10 -10.67 -24.76
CA ALA A 733 -19.26 -11.51 -25.04
C ALA A 733 -19.63 -12.39 -23.83
N ASN A 734 -18.65 -13.03 -23.19
CA ASN A 734 -18.89 -13.85 -21.99
C ASN A 734 -19.41 -12.99 -20.83
N LYS A 735 -18.87 -11.78 -20.66
CA LYS A 735 -19.31 -10.85 -19.61
C LYS A 735 -20.73 -10.31 -19.86
N LEU A 736 -21.09 -10.12 -21.13
CA LEU A 736 -22.45 -9.75 -21.52
C LEU A 736 -23.43 -10.89 -21.18
N ALA A 737 -23.10 -12.13 -21.55
CA ALA A 737 -23.92 -13.31 -21.26
C ALA A 737 -24.13 -13.53 -19.74
N ASP A 738 -23.08 -13.40 -18.93
CA ASP A 738 -23.18 -13.48 -17.46
C ASP A 738 -24.09 -12.37 -16.89
N THR A 739 -23.94 -11.14 -17.38
CA THR A 739 -24.75 -10.01 -16.91
C THR A 739 -26.21 -10.15 -17.34
N GLN A 740 -26.49 -10.67 -18.55
CA GLN A 740 -27.84 -10.97 -19.03
C GLN A 740 -28.49 -12.08 -18.20
N SER A 741 -27.78 -13.17 -17.91
CA SER A 741 -28.29 -14.23 -17.03
C SER A 741 -28.61 -13.73 -15.62
N ARG A 742 -27.80 -12.83 -15.07
CA ARG A 742 -28.07 -12.18 -13.78
C ARG A 742 -29.28 -11.23 -13.82
N LEU A 743 -29.58 -10.63 -14.97
CA LEU A 743 -30.77 -9.79 -15.17
C LEU A 743 -32.04 -10.63 -15.36
N GLU A 744 -31.95 -11.81 -15.96
CA GLU A 744 -33.08 -12.74 -16.09
C GLU A 744 -33.46 -13.41 -14.76
N ASN A 745 -32.48 -13.56 -13.86
CA ASN A 745 -32.65 -14.15 -12.53
C ASN A 745 -33.00 -13.14 -11.41
N ALA A 746 -33.08 -11.84 -11.74
CA ALA A 746 -33.35 -10.74 -10.80
C ALA A 746 -34.69 -10.08 -11.13
#